data_AF-A0AAJ2TPQ6-F1
#
_entry.id   AF-A0AAJ2TPQ6-F1
#
_cell.length_a   1.000
_cell.length_b   1.000
_cell.length_c   1.000
_cell.angle_alpha   90.00
_cell.angle_beta   90.00
_cell.angle_gamma   90.00
#
_symmetry.space_group_name_H-M   'P 1'
#
loop_
_entity.id
_entity.type
_entity.pdbx_description
1 polymer ?
#
loop_
_entity_poly.entity_id
_entity_poly.type
_entity_poly.pdbx_seq_one_letter_code
_entity_poly.pdbx_strand_id
1 'polypeptide(L)'
;MKDLLNLFNQQRQTLDFDAIKIALASPDLIRSWSFGEVKKPETINYRTFKPERDGLFCAAIFGPVKDYECLCGKYKRMKHRGVVCEKCGTEVTLAKVRRERMGHIDLASPVAHIWFLKSLPSRIGLMLDMTLRDIERVLYFEAYVVTEPGLTALERRQLLTEEQYLQARQEHGDDFDAAMGAEAVYELLRTIDLQSEMTRLREEIAATGSETKLKRLTKRIKLIEAFLESGNRPEWMVMTVLPVLPPDLRPLVPLDGGRFATSDLNDLYRRVINRNNRLRRLLELSAPDIIVRNEKRMLQESVDALLDNGRRGRAITGTNKRPLKSLADMIKGKQGRFRQNLLGKRVDYSGRSVIVVGPYLRLHQCGLPKKMALELFKPFVFAKLQRRGLATTIKAAKKLVEREEAEVWDILEEVIREHPVMLNRAPTLHRLGIQAFEPVLIEGKAIQLHPLVCTAFNADFDGDQMAVHVPLSLEAQLEARALMMSTNNILSPANGEPIIVPSQDVVLGLYYMTRSLENKKGEGMAFANIAEVKRAYDNRVVELHARVKVRITEVVTDEDGIKQNKTSIVDTTIGRALLAEILPEGLPFALANTELTKKNISRLINSSYRQLGLKDTVVFADKLMYTGFAYATRAGVSIGIDDMLIPDEKKGILTEAEAEVLEIQEQYQSGLVTAGERYNKVVDIWSRTNERIAKAMMDTIGTEKVVNAKGETIDQKSMNSLYIMADSGARGSQAQIRQLAGMRGLMARPDGSIIETPIKANFREGLNVQEYFNSTHGARKGLADTALKTANSGYLTRRLVDVAQDVVITEVDCGTTEGLIMTPIVEGGDVVEPLKDRVLGRVVAEDVFLPGNDEDPIVTRNTLLDEAWVAKLEDAGVQTIKVRSTISCESAFGVCSRCYGRDLARGHLVNIGEAVGVIAAQSIGEPGTQLTMRTFHIGGAASRAAAVDNITVKTTGSVKFSNLKSVEHANGSLVAVSRSGEISVLDAHGRERERYKLPYGATITSKDGDA
;
A
#
# COMPACT_ATOMS: atom_id res chain seq x y z
N MET A 1 -39.41 -8.02 -43.76
CA MET A 1 -38.49 -6.94 -43.31
C MET A 1 -38.22 -6.96 -41.81
N LYS A 2 -39.20 -7.22 -40.92
CA LYS A 2 -38.98 -7.39 -39.47
C LYS A 2 -38.02 -8.55 -39.11
N ASP A 3 -38.10 -9.69 -39.79
CA ASP A 3 -37.17 -10.82 -39.55
C ASP A 3 -35.73 -10.57 -40.03
N LEU A 4 -35.56 -9.71 -41.04
CA LEU A 4 -34.25 -9.27 -41.53
C LEU A 4 -33.58 -8.28 -40.57
N LEU A 5 -34.37 -7.45 -39.87
CA LEU A 5 -33.89 -6.53 -38.83
C LEU A 5 -33.48 -7.27 -37.55
N ASN A 6 -34.17 -8.36 -37.19
CA ASN A 6 -33.79 -9.21 -36.04
C ASN A 6 -32.42 -9.91 -36.24
N LEU A 7 -31.99 -10.14 -37.49
CA LEU A 7 -30.67 -10.71 -37.82
C LEU A 7 -29.49 -9.73 -37.67
N PHE A 8 -29.77 -8.43 -37.74
CA PHE A 8 -28.78 -7.35 -37.53
C PHE A 8 -28.68 -6.90 -36.06
N ASN A 9 -29.74 -7.05 -35.27
CA ASN A 9 -29.80 -6.64 -33.86
C ASN A 9 -29.24 -7.64 -32.83
N GLN A 10 -28.61 -8.74 -33.24
CA GLN A 10 -27.84 -9.60 -32.32
C GLN A 10 -26.38 -9.14 -32.12
N GLN A 11 -26.11 -7.83 -32.13
CA GLN A 11 -25.11 -7.34 -31.18
C GLN A 11 -25.77 -7.50 -29.82
N ARG A 12 -25.47 -8.60 -29.11
CA ARG A 12 -25.96 -8.86 -27.75
C ARG A 12 -25.96 -7.53 -27.01
N GLN A 13 -27.14 -7.02 -26.63
CA GLN A 13 -27.24 -6.00 -25.60
C GLN A 13 -26.35 -6.49 -24.45
N THR A 14 -25.42 -5.67 -24.01
CA THR A 14 -24.77 -5.88 -22.72
C THR A 14 -25.91 -6.07 -21.73
N LEU A 15 -26.02 -7.27 -21.17
CA LEU A 15 -26.97 -7.52 -20.11
C LEU A 15 -26.50 -6.66 -18.95
N ASP A 16 -27.19 -5.55 -18.69
CA ASP A 16 -27.00 -4.81 -17.46
C ASP A 16 -27.47 -5.72 -16.32
N PHE A 17 -26.57 -5.99 -15.38
CA PHE A 17 -26.84 -6.85 -14.23
C PHE A 17 -26.35 -6.15 -12.96
N ASP A 18 -27.14 -6.25 -11.89
CA ASP A 18 -26.83 -5.61 -10.61
C ASP A 18 -26.02 -6.51 -9.67
N ALA A 19 -26.14 -7.84 -9.83
CA ALA A 19 -25.52 -8.81 -8.94
C ALA A 19 -25.07 -10.08 -9.67
N ILE A 20 -24.08 -10.76 -9.10
CA ILE A 20 -23.59 -12.06 -9.56
C ILE A 20 -23.93 -13.10 -8.49
N LYS A 21 -24.58 -14.18 -8.90
CA LYS A 21 -24.87 -15.35 -8.05
C LYS A 21 -23.92 -16.50 -8.38
N ILE A 22 -23.47 -17.22 -7.35
CA ILE A 22 -22.73 -18.48 -7.49
C ILE A 22 -23.55 -19.64 -6.91
N ALA A 23 -23.56 -20.78 -7.60
CA ALA A 23 -24.23 -22.01 -7.18
C ALA A 23 -23.44 -23.23 -7.66
N LEU A 24 -23.74 -24.40 -7.12
CA LEU A 24 -23.19 -25.65 -7.63
C LEU A 24 -23.88 -26.00 -8.96
N ALA A 25 -23.12 -26.55 -9.90
CA ALA A 25 -23.65 -26.94 -11.19
C ALA A 25 -24.18 -28.38 -11.12
N SER A 26 -25.48 -28.56 -11.35
CA SER A 26 -26.06 -29.90 -11.49
C SER A 26 -25.59 -30.58 -12.78
N PRO A 27 -25.60 -31.92 -12.85
CA PRO A 27 -25.26 -32.64 -14.09
C PRO A 27 -26.09 -32.21 -15.30
N ASP A 28 -27.40 -31.99 -15.10
CA ASP A 28 -28.31 -31.54 -16.16
C ASP A 28 -28.01 -30.12 -16.61
N LEU A 29 -27.64 -29.23 -15.67
CA LEU A 29 -27.23 -27.87 -15.97
C LEU A 29 -25.94 -27.85 -16.78
N ILE A 30 -24.95 -28.68 -16.42
CA ILE A 30 -23.69 -28.83 -17.18
C ILE A 30 -23.99 -29.29 -18.62
N ARG A 31 -24.92 -30.24 -18.80
CA ARG A 31 -25.37 -30.68 -20.13
C ARG A 31 -26.06 -29.56 -20.91
N SER A 32 -26.86 -28.72 -20.25
CA SER A 32 -27.53 -27.58 -20.88
C SER A 32 -26.56 -26.53 -21.44
N TRP A 33 -25.40 -26.34 -20.79
CA TRP A 33 -24.35 -25.43 -21.27
C TRP A 33 -23.52 -26.01 -22.42
N SER A 34 -23.57 -27.33 -22.58
CA SER A 34 -22.70 -28.05 -23.47
C SER A 34 -23.27 -28.14 -24.88
N PHE A 35 -22.41 -27.95 -25.87
CA PHE A 35 -22.76 -28.09 -27.29
C PHE A 35 -22.46 -29.50 -27.83
N GLY A 36 -21.90 -30.38 -27.00
CA GLY A 36 -21.63 -31.78 -27.37
C GLY A 36 -20.66 -32.50 -26.43
N GLU A 37 -20.68 -33.83 -26.49
CA GLU A 37 -19.79 -34.72 -25.72
C GLU A 37 -18.43 -34.84 -26.41
N VAL A 38 -17.34 -34.65 -25.66
CA VAL A 38 -15.97 -34.88 -26.13
C VAL A 38 -15.58 -36.33 -25.84
N LYS A 39 -15.53 -37.15 -26.88
CA LYS A 39 -15.25 -38.59 -26.77
C LYS A 39 -13.78 -38.94 -26.96
N LYS A 40 -13.07 -38.13 -27.76
CA LYS A 40 -11.74 -38.45 -28.26
C LYS A 40 -10.66 -37.57 -27.61
N PRO A 41 -9.51 -38.15 -27.21
CA PRO A 41 -8.40 -37.41 -26.63
C PRO A 41 -7.61 -36.57 -27.66
N GLU A 42 -7.76 -36.86 -28.95
CA GLU A 42 -7.01 -36.20 -30.01
C GLU A 42 -7.37 -34.71 -30.13
N THR A 43 -6.39 -33.88 -30.48
CA THR A 43 -6.56 -32.43 -30.62
C THR A 43 -6.73 -32.04 -32.09
N ILE A 44 -5.65 -32.13 -32.86
CA ILE A 44 -5.59 -31.82 -34.28
C ILE A 44 -4.94 -32.99 -35.03
N ASN A 45 -5.29 -33.10 -36.31
CA ASN A 45 -4.63 -34.04 -37.19
C ASN A 45 -3.22 -33.51 -37.56
N TYR A 46 -2.18 -34.31 -37.34
CA TYR A 46 -0.80 -33.89 -37.59
C TYR A 46 -0.48 -33.62 -39.07
N ARG A 47 -1.24 -34.21 -40.02
CA ARG A 47 -1.02 -34.00 -41.47
C ARG A 47 -1.75 -32.78 -42.00
N THR A 48 -3.00 -32.59 -41.57
CA THR A 48 -3.88 -31.55 -42.13
C THR A 48 -3.98 -30.30 -41.26
N PHE A 49 -3.47 -30.36 -40.02
CA PHE A 49 -3.62 -29.35 -38.97
C PHE A 49 -5.07 -28.95 -38.68
N LYS A 50 -6.03 -29.75 -39.14
CA LYS A 50 -7.46 -29.56 -38.87
C LYS A 50 -7.82 -30.19 -37.53
N PRO A 51 -8.76 -29.57 -36.77
CA PRO A 51 -9.31 -30.21 -35.58
C PRO A 51 -9.93 -31.57 -35.87
N GLU A 52 -9.67 -32.52 -34.97
CA GLU A 52 -10.25 -33.86 -35.07
C GLU A 52 -11.74 -33.88 -34.69
N ARG A 53 -12.50 -34.78 -35.32
CA ARG A 53 -13.92 -34.97 -35.01
C ARG A 53 -14.07 -35.63 -33.64
N ASP A 54 -14.98 -35.09 -32.83
CA ASP A 54 -15.24 -35.48 -31.43
C ASP A 54 -14.04 -35.34 -30.47
N GLY A 55 -12.97 -34.71 -30.94
CA GLY A 55 -11.76 -34.44 -30.18
C GLY A 55 -11.82 -33.15 -29.36
N LEU A 56 -10.74 -32.86 -28.63
CA LEU A 56 -10.63 -31.70 -27.74
C LEU A 56 -10.75 -30.34 -28.45
N PHE A 57 -10.58 -30.27 -29.76
CA PHE A 57 -10.70 -29.04 -30.55
C PHE A 57 -11.84 -29.09 -31.59
N CYS A 58 -12.72 -30.10 -31.51
CA CYS A 58 -13.77 -30.42 -32.48
C CYS A 58 -14.56 -29.17 -32.94
N ALA A 59 -14.62 -28.95 -34.25
CA ALA A 59 -15.31 -27.80 -34.81
C ALA A 59 -16.85 -27.92 -34.73
N ALA A 60 -17.39 -29.15 -34.68
CA ALA A 60 -18.83 -29.36 -34.52
C ALA A 60 -19.31 -28.93 -33.13
N ILE A 61 -18.54 -29.22 -32.08
CA ILE A 61 -18.87 -28.87 -30.69
C ILE A 61 -18.58 -27.39 -30.42
N PHE A 62 -17.36 -26.94 -30.68
CA PHE A 62 -16.90 -25.62 -30.25
C PHE A 62 -17.14 -24.51 -31.28
N GLY A 63 -17.40 -24.84 -32.54
CA GLY A 63 -17.60 -23.87 -33.63
C GLY A 63 -16.42 -23.77 -34.62
N PRO A 64 -16.54 -22.91 -35.64
CA PRO A 64 -15.63 -22.86 -36.78
C PRO A 64 -14.27 -22.21 -36.44
N VAL A 65 -13.20 -22.67 -37.08
CA VAL A 65 -11.82 -22.13 -36.87
C VAL A 65 -11.64 -20.76 -37.54
N LYS A 66 -12.35 -20.51 -38.64
CA LYS A 66 -12.31 -19.27 -39.41
C LYS A 66 -13.70 -18.66 -39.47
N ASP A 67 -13.77 -17.33 -39.52
CA ASP A 67 -15.03 -16.61 -39.57
C ASP A 67 -15.85 -16.98 -40.79
N TYR A 68 -17.10 -17.41 -40.56
CA TYR A 68 -18.06 -17.79 -41.59
C TYR A 68 -17.55 -18.88 -42.56
N GLU A 69 -16.74 -19.82 -42.08
CA GLU A 69 -16.24 -20.94 -42.88
C GLU A 69 -16.36 -22.28 -42.12
N CYS A 70 -17.01 -23.27 -42.73
CA CYS A 70 -17.07 -24.62 -42.15
C CYS A 70 -15.75 -25.39 -42.32
N LEU A 71 -15.51 -26.42 -41.51
CA LEU A 71 -14.23 -27.16 -41.48
C LEU A 71 -13.85 -27.82 -42.83
N CYS A 72 -14.86 -28.29 -43.58
CA CYS A 72 -14.65 -28.91 -44.90
C CYS A 72 -14.55 -27.88 -46.03
N GLY A 73 -14.89 -26.61 -45.80
CA GLY A 73 -14.85 -25.55 -46.80
C GLY A 73 -16.01 -25.54 -47.80
N LYS A 74 -17.04 -26.38 -47.66
CA LYS A 74 -18.26 -26.39 -48.51
C LYS A 74 -19.02 -25.07 -48.41
N TYR A 75 -19.20 -24.56 -47.18
CA TYR A 75 -19.88 -23.30 -46.91
C TYR A 75 -18.86 -22.25 -46.46
N LYS A 76 -18.79 -21.14 -47.20
CA LYS A 76 -17.90 -20.01 -46.94
C LYS A 76 -18.61 -18.68 -47.12
N ARG A 77 -18.11 -17.65 -46.43
CA ARG A 77 -18.58 -16.26 -46.45
C ARG A 77 -19.90 -16.08 -45.70
N MET A 78 -20.20 -14.81 -45.40
CA MET A 78 -21.32 -14.39 -44.55
C MET A 78 -22.70 -14.85 -45.01
N LYS A 79 -22.87 -15.16 -46.31
CA LYS A 79 -24.14 -15.64 -46.90
C LYS A 79 -24.67 -16.95 -46.30
N HIS A 80 -23.82 -17.78 -45.74
CA HIS A 80 -24.19 -19.08 -45.14
C HIS A 80 -24.24 -19.04 -43.60
N ARG A 81 -24.35 -17.84 -43.01
CA ARG A 81 -24.42 -17.66 -41.55
C ARG A 81 -25.56 -18.49 -40.96
N GLY A 82 -25.26 -19.27 -39.91
CA GLY A 82 -26.22 -20.11 -39.19
C GLY A 82 -26.50 -21.46 -39.83
N VAL A 83 -25.94 -21.76 -41.01
CA VAL A 83 -26.11 -23.08 -41.64
C VAL A 83 -25.17 -24.10 -40.99
N VAL A 84 -25.71 -25.25 -40.59
CA VAL A 84 -24.92 -26.40 -40.11
C VAL A 84 -24.51 -27.25 -41.31
N CYS A 85 -23.21 -27.51 -41.45
CA CYS A 85 -22.70 -28.24 -42.59
C CYS A 85 -22.97 -29.75 -42.51
N GLU A 86 -23.73 -30.31 -43.44
CA GLU A 86 -24.04 -31.76 -43.52
C GLU A 86 -22.79 -32.66 -43.49
N LYS A 87 -21.70 -32.25 -44.17
CA LYS A 87 -20.48 -33.07 -44.27
C LYS A 87 -19.66 -33.13 -42.98
N CYS A 88 -19.59 -32.04 -42.22
CA CYS A 88 -18.65 -31.93 -41.09
C CYS A 88 -19.33 -31.53 -39.76
N GLY A 89 -20.64 -31.32 -39.74
CA GLY A 89 -21.42 -30.91 -38.56
C GLY A 89 -21.08 -29.53 -38.02
N THR A 90 -20.20 -28.77 -38.67
CA THR A 90 -19.77 -27.45 -38.19
C THR A 90 -20.80 -26.39 -38.60
N GLU A 91 -21.26 -25.63 -37.61
CA GLU A 91 -22.10 -24.45 -37.82
C GLU A 91 -21.26 -23.28 -38.34
N VAL A 92 -21.77 -22.58 -39.36
CA VAL A 92 -21.09 -21.43 -39.97
C VAL A 92 -21.42 -20.15 -39.20
N THR A 93 -20.54 -19.80 -38.25
CA THR A 93 -20.63 -18.61 -37.40
C THR A 93 -19.27 -17.90 -37.29
N LEU A 94 -19.16 -16.92 -36.39
CA LEU A 94 -17.89 -16.25 -36.06
C LEU A 94 -16.99 -17.21 -35.27
N ALA A 95 -15.68 -17.20 -35.53
CA ALA A 95 -14.72 -18.05 -34.81
C ALA A 95 -14.68 -17.74 -33.31
N LYS A 96 -15.03 -16.51 -32.90
CA LYS A 96 -15.08 -16.07 -31.49
C LYS A 96 -15.98 -16.95 -30.60
N VAL A 97 -16.96 -17.65 -31.16
CA VAL A 97 -17.84 -18.56 -30.40
C VAL A 97 -17.06 -19.72 -29.76
N ARG A 98 -15.89 -20.08 -30.31
CA ARG A 98 -14.97 -21.10 -29.76
C ARG A 98 -14.37 -20.73 -28.40
N ARG A 99 -14.53 -19.48 -27.98
CA ARG A 99 -14.18 -19.01 -26.63
C ARG A 99 -15.31 -19.16 -25.62
N GLU A 100 -16.55 -19.25 -26.09
CA GLU A 100 -17.76 -19.27 -25.24
C GLU A 100 -18.37 -20.67 -25.14
N ARG A 101 -18.41 -21.43 -26.24
CA ARG A 101 -19.06 -22.75 -26.29
C ARG A 101 -18.29 -23.78 -25.46
N MET A 102 -18.96 -24.41 -24.51
CA MET A 102 -18.40 -25.48 -23.68
C MET A 102 -18.70 -26.86 -24.26
N GLY A 103 -17.86 -27.83 -23.92
CA GLY A 103 -18.10 -29.26 -24.14
C GLY A 103 -18.34 -29.96 -22.81
N HIS A 104 -18.70 -31.23 -22.82
CA HIS A 104 -18.76 -32.05 -21.61
C HIS A 104 -18.17 -33.45 -21.85
N ILE A 105 -17.84 -34.14 -20.76
CA ILE A 105 -17.42 -35.55 -20.73
C ILE A 105 -18.35 -36.25 -19.75
N ASP A 106 -19.04 -37.29 -20.22
CA ASP A 106 -19.80 -38.18 -19.36
C ASP A 106 -18.85 -39.16 -18.66
N LEU A 107 -18.76 -39.08 -17.33
CA LEU A 107 -17.89 -39.94 -16.54
C LEU A 107 -18.53 -41.33 -16.39
N ALA A 108 -17.73 -42.38 -16.59
CA ALA A 108 -18.18 -43.76 -16.48
C ALA A 108 -18.45 -44.20 -15.03
N SER A 109 -17.92 -43.46 -14.05
CA SER A 109 -18.21 -43.63 -12.62
C SER A 109 -18.24 -42.24 -11.96
N PRO A 110 -19.11 -42.00 -10.96
CA PRO A 110 -19.12 -40.77 -10.18
C PRO A 110 -17.73 -40.46 -9.60
N VAL A 111 -17.38 -39.17 -9.53
CA VAL A 111 -16.08 -38.70 -9.04
C VAL A 111 -16.30 -37.58 -8.03
N ALA A 112 -15.72 -37.72 -6.83
CA ALA A 112 -15.84 -36.69 -5.80
C ALA A 112 -15.05 -35.44 -6.21
N HIS A 113 -15.62 -34.25 -6.03
CA HIS A 113 -14.91 -33.02 -6.37
C HIS A 113 -13.88 -32.66 -5.28
N ILE A 114 -12.60 -32.55 -5.66
CA ILE A 114 -11.46 -32.36 -4.74
C ILE A 114 -11.62 -31.18 -3.77
N TRP A 115 -12.21 -30.05 -4.20
CA TRP A 115 -12.40 -28.89 -3.33
C TRP A 115 -13.35 -29.16 -2.15
N PHE A 116 -14.40 -29.95 -2.33
CA PHE A 116 -15.34 -30.25 -1.22
C PHE A 116 -14.79 -31.33 -0.30
N LEU A 117 -13.92 -32.20 -0.82
CA LEU A 117 -13.24 -33.24 -0.06
C LEU A 117 -12.06 -32.70 0.77
N LYS A 118 -11.07 -32.06 0.12
CA LYS A 118 -9.76 -31.69 0.71
C LYS A 118 -9.66 -30.23 1.17
N SER A 119 -10.72 -29.43 1.04
CA SER A 119 -10.76 -28.13 1.73
C SER A 119 -10.82 -28.37 3.23
N LEU A 120 -10.13 -27.55 4.02
CA LEU A 120 -10.22 -27.57 5.48
C LEU A 120 -11.08 -26.39 5.92
N PRO A 121 -12.23 -26.62 6.58
CA PRO A 121 -12.84 -27.93 6.88
C PRO A 121 -13.49 -28.60 5.66
N SER A 122 -13.53 -29.94 5.66
CA SER A 122 -14.11 -30.74 4.57
C SER A 122 -15.63 -30.61 4.56
N ARG A 123 -16.21 -30.26 3.40
CA ARG A 123 -17.65 -30.05 3.27
C ARG A 123 -18.42 -31.37 3.24
N ILE A 124 -17.88 -32.37 2.53
CA ILE A 124 -18.43 -33.73 2.50
C ILE A 124 -18.32 -34.37 3.90
N GLY A 125 -17.17 -34.19 4.59
CA GLY A 125 -16.98 -34.68 5.96
C GLY A 125 -17.97 -34.09 6.96
N LEU A 126 -18.19 -32.78 6.91
CA LEU A 126 -19.18 -32.11 7.76
C LEU A 126 -20.62 -32.55 7.45
N MET A 127 -20.95 -32.78 6.18
CA MET A 127 -22.31 -33.21 5.80
C MET A 127 -22.62 -34.64 6.28
N LEU A 128 -21.69 -35.57 6.07
CA LEU A 128 -21.84 -36.98 6.45
C LEU A 128 -21.54 -37.25 7.93
N ASP A 129 -21.00 -36.28 8.65
CA ASP A 129 -20.50 -36.42 10.03
C ASP A 129 -19.41 -37.48 10.21
N MET A 130 -18.65 -37.74 9.14
CA MET A 130 -17.53 -38.69 9.11
C MET A 130 -16.18 -37.97 9.11
N THR A 131 -15.12 -38.66 9.57
CA THR A 131 -13.78 -38.09 9.49
C THR A 131 -13.28 -38.05 8.04
N LEU A 132 -12.39 -37.10 7.72
CA LEU A 132 -11.82 -36.98 6.38
C LEU A 132 -11.05 -38.26 5.97
N ARG A 133 -10.35 -38.89 6.92
CA ARG A 133 -9.59 -40.11 6.68
C ARG A 133 -10.50 -41.26 6.28
N ASP A 134 -11.64 -41.38 6.95
CA ASP A 134 -12.62 -42.44 6.67
C ASP A 134 -13.23 -42.29 5.29
N ILE A 135 -13.58 -41.07 4.89
CA ILE A 135 -14.10 -40.80 3.54
C ILE A 135 -13.05 -41.10 2.47
N GLU A 136 -11.78 -40.79 2.71
CA GLU A 136 -10.70 -41.12 1.76
C GLU A 136 -10.53 -42.63 1.58
N ARG A 137 -10.63 -43.41 2.66
CA ARG A 137 -10.58 -44.88 2.59
C ARG A 137 -11.72 -45.43 1.73
N VAL A 138 -12.93 -44.88 1.87
CA VAL A 138 -14.07 -45.26 1.03
C VAL A 138 -13.85 -44.87 -0.42
N LEU A 139 -13.46 -43.62 -0.69
CA LEU A 139 -13.27 -43.10 -2.05
C LEU A 139 -12.18 -43.82 -2.85
N TYR A 140 -11.12 -44.28 -2.18
CA TYR A 140 -10.00 -44.99 -2.81
C TYR A 140 -10.13 -46.52 -2.76
N PHE A 141 -11.33 -47.03 -2.48
CA PHE A 141 -11.66 -48.46 -2.50
C PHE A 141 -10.87 -49.29 -1.48
N GLU A 142 -10.55 -48.72 -0.31
CA GLU A 142 -9.88 -49.44 0.80
C GLU A 142 -10.87 -50.05 1.81
N ALA A 143 -12.07 -49.48 1.94
CA ALA A 143 -13.11 -49.93 2.86
C ALA A 143 -14.51 -49.78 2.25
N TYR A 144 -15.45 -50.60 2.70
CA TYR A 144 -16.88 -50.47 2.40
C TYR A 144 -17.55 -49.56 3.43
N VAL A 145 -18.63 -48.88 3.03
CA VAL A 145 -19.50 -48.13 3.91
C VAL A 145 -20.94 -48.61 3.75
N VAL A 146 -21.63 -48.81 4.87
CA VAL A 146 -23.04 -49.21 4.89
C VAL A 146 -23.89 -48.02 4.44
N THR A 147 -24.58 -48.16 3.30
CA THR A 147 -25.48 -47.16 2.73
C THR A 147 -26.88 -47.29 3.34
N GLU A 148 -27.41 -48.52 3.35
CA GLU A 148 -28.69 -48.87 3.97
C GLU A 148 -28.52 -50.09 4.88
N PRO A 149 -28.71 -49.94 6.21
CA PRO A 149 -28.50 -51.04 7.16
C PRO A 149 -29.65 -52.07 7.20
N GLY A 150 -30.79 -51.80 6.58
CA GLY A 150 -31.96 -52.69 6.61
C GLY A 150 -32.41 -53.05 8.02
N LEU A 151 -32.68 -54.33 8.26
CA LEU A 151 -33.08 -54.90 9.57
C LEU A 151 -31.88 -55.48 10.35
N THR A 152 -30.65 -55.20 9.93
CA THR A 152 -29.44 -55.75 10.54
C THR A 152 -28.97 -54.95 11.75
N ALA A 153 -27.98 -55.47 12.48
CA ALA A 153 -27.35 -54.78 13.61
C ALA A 153 -26.34 -53.67 13.18
N LEU A 154 -26.14 -53.47 11.87
CA LEU A 154 -25.18 -52.50 11.34
C LEU A 154 -25.74 -51.08 11.40
N GLU A 155 -24.86 -50.10 11.61
CA GLU A 155 -25.23 -48.69 11.59
C GLU A 155 -24.99 -48.07 10.22
N ARG A 156 -25.88 -47.15 9.81
CA ARG A 156 -25.66 -46.35 8.60
C ARG A 156 -24.37 -45.54 8.76
N ARG A 157 -23.54 -45.49 7.71
CA ARG A 157 -22.20 -44.84 7.70
C ARG A 157 -21.11 -45.60 8.46
N GLN A 158 -21.40 -46.81 8.96
CA GLN A 158 -20.38 -47.69 9.52
C GLN A 158 -19.41 -48.16 8.43
N LEU A 159 -18.11 -48.17 8.74
CA LEU A 159 -17.07 -48.69 7.86
C LEU A 159 -16.85 -50.18 8.11
N LEU A 160 -16.75 -50.95 7.04
CA LEU A 160 -16.43 -52.37 7.06
C LEU A 160 -15.14 -52.63 6.28
N THR A 161 -14.25 -53.45 6.83
CA THR A 161 -13.14 -54.03 6.06
C THR A 161 -13.68 -55.07 5.07
N GLU A 162 -12.87 -55.49 4.10
CA GLU A 162 -13.29 -56.50 3.13
C GLU A 162 -13.66 -57.84 3.81
N GLU A 163 -12.92 -58.25 4.85
CA GLU A 163 -13.23 -59.43 5.66
C GLU A 163 -14.55 -59.29 6.42
N GLN A 164 -14.77 -58.14 7.08
CA GLN A 164 -16.01 -57.85 7.82
C GLN A 164 -17.22 -57.76 6.89
N TYR A 165 -17.05 -57.21 5.69
CA TYR A 165 -18.10 -57.15 4.68
C TYR A 165 -18.49 -58.54 4.20
N LEU A 166 -17.50 -59.42 3.95
CA LEU A 166 -17.77 -60.81 3.56
C LEU A 166 -18.45 -61.60 4.67
N GLN A 167 -18.03 -61.41 5.93
CA GLN A 167 -18.69 -62.03 7.10
C GLN A 167 -20.14 -61.54 7.25
N ALA A 168 -20.35 -60.22 7.24
CA ALA A 168 -21.68 -59.64 7.35
C ALA A 168 -22.60 -60.12 6.20
N ARG A 169 -22.07 -60.26 4.98
CA ARG A 169 -22.81 -60.77 3.82
C ARG A 169 -23.11 -62.27 3.89
N GLN A 170 -22.25 -63.05 4.55
CA GLN A 170 -22.53 -64.47 4.85
C GLN A 170 -23.61 -64.62 5.92
N GLU A 171 -23.62 -63.76 6.94
CA GLU A 171 -24.56 -63.81 8.06
C GLU A 171 -25.94 -63.26 7.72
N HIS A 172 -25.99 -62.11 7.02
CA HIS A 172 -27.21 -61.35 6.77
C HIS A 172 -27.70 -61.38 5.31
N GLY A 173 -27.00 -62.10 4.43
CA GLY A 173 -27.39 -62.21 3.01
C GLY A 173 -27.45 -60.85 2.32
N ASP A 174 -28.57 -60.57 1.65
CA ASP A 174 -28.84 -59.30 0.94
C ASP A 174 -29.73 -58.34 1.77
N ASP A 175 -29.84 -58.52 3.10
CA ASP A 175 -30.69 -57.69 3.97
C ASP A 175 -30.09 -56.30 4.29
N PHE A 176 -28.86 -56.03 3.86
CA PHE A 176 -28.21 -54.72 3.99
C PHE A 176 -27.39 -54.39 2.74
N ASP A 177 -27.27 -53.09 2.45
CA ASP A 177 -26.46 -52.58 1.36
C ASP A 177 -25.20 -51.87 1.90
N ALA A 178 -24.05 -52.30 1.38
CA ALA A 178 -22.78 -51.62 1.58
C ALA A 178 -22.01 -51.52 0.27
N ALA A 179 -21.54 -50.31 -0.01
CA ALA A 179 -20.83 -49.97 -1.24
C ALA A 179 -19.48 -49.32 -0.92
N MET A 180 -18.63 -49.20 -1.94
CA MET A 180 -17.33 -48.52 -1.85
C MET A 180 -17.15 -47.52 -2.98
N GLY A 181 -16.17 -46.62 -2.84
CA GLY A 181 -15.87 -45.59 -3.82
C GLY A 181 -16.77 -44.36 -3.73
N ALA A 182 -16.69 -43.52 -4.76
CA ALA A 182 -17.49 -42.30 -4.89
C ALA A 182 -18.98 -42.57 -5.11
N GLU A 183 -19.36 -43.76 -5.57
CA GLU A 183 -20.75 -44.20 -5.72
C GLU A 183 -21.44 -44.30 -4.36
N ALA A 184 -20.77 -44.92 -3.38
CA ALA A 184 -21.28 -45.03 -2.01
C ALA A 184 -21.46 -43.64 -1.36
N VAL A 185 -20.50 -42.73 -1.56
CA VAL A 185 -20.58 -41.35 -1.06
C VAL A 185 -21.72 -40.58 -1.74
N TYR A 186 -21.92 -40.77 -3.04
CA TYR A 186 -23.01 -40.15 -3.79
C TYR A 186 -24.38 -40.61 -3.27
N GLU A 187 -24.55 -41.90 -3.04
CA GLU A 187 -25.79 -42.48 -2.51
C GLU A 187 -26.09 -42.01 -1.08
N LEU A 188 -25.06 -41.98 -0.21
CA LEU A 188 -25.18 -41.43 1.14
C LEU A 188 -25.61 -39.96 1.14
N LEU A 189 -25.07 -39.15 0.21
CA LEU A 189 -25.44 -37.73 0.11
C LEU A 189 -26.85 -37.53 -0.45
N ARG A 190 -27.27 -38.35 -1.41
CA ARG A 190 -28.58 -38.27 -2.06
C ARG A 190 -29.73 -38.64 -1.12
N THR A 191 -29.46 -39.53 -0.17
CA THR A 191 -30.45 -40.07 0.79
C THR A 191 -30.54 -39.24 2.09
N ILE A 192 -29.88 -38.08 2.16
CA ILE A 192 -29.99 -37.17 3.31
C ILE A 192 -31.16 -36.22 3.10
N ASP A 193 -32.09 -36.21 4.05
CA ASP A 193 -33.08 -35.15 4.16
C ASP A 193 -32.54 -34.02 5.06
N LEU A 194 -32.35 -32.85 4.46
CA LEU A 194 -31.77 -31.68 5.12
C LEU A 194 -32.70 -31.09 6.17
N GLN A 195 -34.02 -31.21 6.01
CA GLN A 195 -34.98 -30.61 6.95
C GLN A 195 -35.02 -31.39 8.27
N SER A 196 -35.13 -32.71 8.21
CA SER A 196 -35.09 -33.57 9.41
C SER A 196 -33.76 -33.49 10.15
N GLU A 197 -32.62 -33.49 9.43
CA GLU A 197 -31.30 -33.34 10.05
C GLU A 197 -31.13 -31.98 10.74
N MET A 198 -31.70 -30.90 10.18
CA MET A 198 -31.66 -29.58 10.80
C MET A 198 -32.38 -29.56 12.16
N THR A 199 -33.58 -30.16 12.23
CA THR A 199 -34.35 -30.26 13.48
C THR A 199 -33.58 -31.06 14.52
N ARG A 200 -33.07 -32.24 14.14
CA ARG A 200 -32.25 -33.09 15.01
C ARG A 200 -31.03 -32.36 15.56
N LEU A 201 -30.29 -31.63 14.72
CA LEU A 201 -29.10 -30.91 15.16
C LEU A 201 -29.43 -29.78 16.14
N ARG A 202 -30.56 -29.09 15.98
CA ARG A 202 -30.99 -28.04 16.93
C ARG A 202 -31.29 -28.62 18.30
N GLU A 203 -31.94 -29.78 18.35
CA GLU A 203 -32.19 -30.53 19.59
C GLU A 203 -30.88 -31.00 20.23
N GLU A 204 -29.95 -31.56 19.45
CA GLU A 204 -28.65 -32.01 19.95
C GLU A 204 -27.80 -30.86 20.51
N ILE A 205 -27.87 -29.66 19.92
CA ILE A 205 -27.19 -28.47 20.44
C ILE A 205 -27.80 -28.03 21.77
N ALA A 206 -29.13 -28.03 21.90
CA ALA A 206 -29.81 -27.67 23.14
C ALA A 206 -29.50 -28.65 24.28
N ALA A 207 -29.35 -29.94 23.96
CA ALA A 207 -29.07 -31.00 24.94
C ALA A 207 -27.58 -31.10 25.34
N THR A 208 -26.65 -30.55 24.56
CA THR A 208 -25.21 -30.77 24.74
C THR A 208 -24.54 -29.63 25.52
N GLY A 209 -23.93 -29.92 26.67
CA GLY A 209 -23.11 -28.96 27.44
C GLY A 209 -21.62 -28.92 27.08
N SER A 210 -21.14 -29.79 26.18
CA SER A 210 -19.72 -29.88 25.80
C SER A 210 -19.33 -28.85 24.72
N GLU A 211 -18.35 -27.98 25.03
CA GLU A 211 -17.92 -26.90 24.13
C GLU A 211 -17.36 -27.41 22.79
N THR A 212 -16.63 -28.52 22.78
CA THR A 212 -16.03 -29.10 21.56
C THR A 212 -17.10 -29.66 20.63
N LYS A 213 -18.08 -30.39 21.17
CA LYS A 213 -19.22 -30.93 20.43
C LYS A 213 -20.12 -29.80 19.93
N LEU A 214 -20.39 -28.77 20.74
CA LEU A 214 -21.11 -27.56 20.34
C LEU A 214 -20.45 -26.85 19.15
N LYS A 215 -19.13 -26.64 19.17
CA LYS A 215 -18.39 -26.04 18.03
C LYS A 215 -18.51 -26.87 16.75
N ARG A 216 -18.50 -28.21 16.84
CA ARG A 216 -18.68 -29.11 15.68
C ARG A 216 -20.12 -29.04 15.14
N LEU A 217 -21.12 -29.19 15.99
CA LEU A 217 -22.53 -29.13 15.62
C LEU A 217 -22.91 -27.77 15.02
N THR A 218 -22.41 -26.67 15.60
CA THR A 218 -22.64 -25.31 15.09
C THR A 218 -22.10 -25.15 13.65
N LYS A 219 -20.92 -25.71 13.35
CA LYS A 219 -20.36 -25.68 11.98
C LYS A 219 -21.20 -26.50 11.01
N ARG A 220 -21.78 -27.62 11.47
CA ARG A 220 -22.64 -28.50 10.67
C ARG A 220 -24.00 -27.87 10.40
N ILE A 221 -24.67 -27.31 11.41
CA ILE A 221 -25.92 -26.56 11.25
C ILE A 221 -25.77 -25.44 10.23
N LYS A 222 -24.75 -24.58 10.38
CA LYS A 222 -24.52 -23.47 9.44
C LYS A 222 -24.36 -23.94 8.00
N LEU A 223 -23.79 -25.12 7.80
CA LEU A 223 -23.63 -25.70 6.48
C LEU A 223 -24.97 -26.21 5.92
N ILE A 224 -25.77 -26.92 6.72
CA ILE A 224 -27.11 -27.41 6.30
C ILE A 224 -28.06 -26.24 6.01
N GLU A 225 -28.06 -25.22 6.87
CA GLU A 225 -28.80 -23.97 6.68
C GLU A 225 -28.45 -23.31 5.35
N ALA A 226 -27.15 -23.16 5.07
CA ALA A 226 -26.68 -22.61 3.80
C ALA A 226 -27.10 -23.45 2.58
N PHE A 227 -27.19 -24.78 2.69
CA PHE A 227 -27.68 -25.64 1.60
C PHE A 227 -29.19 -25.47 1.38
N LEU A 228 -29.98 -25.35 2.46
CA LEU A 228 -31.41 -25.07 2.39
C LEU A 228 -31.70 -23.70 1.77
N GLU A 229 -31.02 -22.64 2.22
CA GLU A 229 -31.18 -21.29 1.67
C GLU A 229 -30.73 -21.16 0.21
N SER A 230 -29.62 -21.83 -0.14
CA SER A 230 -29.08 -21.76 -1.51
C SER A 230 -29.84 -22.60 -2.53
N GLY A 231 -30.68 -23.55 -2.07
CA GLY A 231 -31.40 -24.51 -2.91
C GLY A 231 -30.50 -25.53 -3.59
N ASN A 232 -29.23 -25.65 -3.17
CA ASN A 232 -28.31 -26.65 -3.70
C ASN A 232 -28.61 -28.02 -3.10
N ARG A 233 -28.33 -29.08 -3.86
CA ARG A 233 -28.43 -30.45 -3.34
C ARG A 233 -27.06 -31.02 -2.95
N PRO A 234 -26.94 -31.80 -1.87
CA PRO A 234 -25.65 -32.32 -1.39
C PRO A 234 -24.94 -33.23 -2.40
N GLU A 235 -25.69 -34.00 -3.18
CA GLU A 235 -25.14 -34.95 -4.15
C GLU A 235 -24.36 -34.28 -5.29
N TRP A 236 -24.58 -32.97 -5.54
CA TRP A 236 -23.82 -32.21 -6.56
C TRP A 236 -22.34 -32.00 -6.19
N MET A 237 -21.93 -32.34 -4.96
CA MET A 237 -20.51 -32.38 -4.59
C MET A 237 -19.75 -33.55 -5.25
N VAL A 238 -20.47 -34.56 -5.76
CA VAL A 238 -19.92 -35.67 -6.55
C VAL A 238 -20.39 -35.50 -8.00
N MET A 239 -19.42 -35.42 -8.92
CA MET A 239 -19.70 -35.16 -10.33
C MET A 239 -19.90 -36.46 -11.10
N THR A 240 -20.95 -36.51 -11.89
CA THR A 240 -21.17 -37.54 -12.93
C THR A 240 -20.82 -37.03 -14.33
N VAL A 241 -20.83 -35.71 -14.52
CA VAL A 241 -20.51 -35.04 -15.79
C VAL A 241 -19.44 -34.00 -15.54
N LEU A 242 -18.40 -33.99 -16.36
CA LEU A 242 -17.29 -33.05 -16.27
C LEU A 242 -17.35 -32.04 -17.44
N PRO A 243 -17.47 -30.72 -17.17
CA PRO A 243 -17.42 -29.71 -18.22
C PRO A 243 -16.00 -29.56 -18.81
N VAL A 244 -15.94 -29.34 -20.11
CA VAL A 244 -14.70 -29.12 -20.87
C VAL A 244 -14.58 -27.64 -21.23
N LEU A 245 -13.46 -27.04 -20.83
CA LEU A 245 -13.14 -25.65 -21.10
C LEU A 245 -13.06 -25.39 -22.63
N PRO A 246 -13.56 -24.26 -23.13
CA PRO A 246 -13.48 -23.90 -24.54
C PRO A 246 -12.03 -23.85 -25.08
N PRO A 247 -11.76 -24.29 -26.33
CA PRO A 247 -10.40 -24.39 -26.89
C PRO A 247 -9.59 -23.10 -26.90
N ASP A 248 -10.21 -21.95 -27.11
CA ASP A 248 -9.49 -20.67 -27.19
C ASP A 248 -8.95 -20.21 -25.82
N LEU A 249 -9.49 -20.75 -24.72
CA LEU A 249 -8.97 -20.57 -23.37
C LEU A 249 -7.81 -21.54 -23.05
N ARG A 250 -7.59 -22.54 -23.89
CA ARG A 250 -6.50 -23.53 -23.82
C ARG A 250 -5.81 -23.71 -25.19
N PRO A 251 -5.27 -22.62 -25.76
CA PRO A 251 -4.86 -22.60 -27.15
C PRO A 251 -3.71 -23.58 -27.45
N LEU A 252 -3.65 -23.98 -28.71
CA LEU A 252 -2.57 -24.72 -29.31
C LEU A 252 -2.01 -23.85 -30.42
N VAL A 253 -0.83 -23.26 -30.18
CA VAL A 253 -0.25 -22.25 -31.06
C VAL A 253 0.91 -22.88 -31.85
N PRO A 254 0.90 -22.81 -33.19
CA PRO A 254 2.04 -23.21 -34.00
C PRO A 254 3.23 -22.27 -33.72
N LEU A 255 4.40 -22.84 -33.47
CA LEU A 255 5.67 -22.13 -33.42
C LEU A 255 6.43 -22.33 -34.73
N ASP A 256 7.35 -21.43 -35.02
CA ASP A 256 8.27 -21.56 -36.14
C ASP A 256 9.05 -22.89 -36.02
N GLY A 257 9.12 -23.66 -37.12
CA GLY A 257 9.73 -24.99 -37.13
C GLY A 257 8.77 -26.18 -36.93
N GLY A 258 7.47 -25.98 -37.11
CA GLY A 258 6.47 -27.07 -37.13
C GLY A 258 6.16 -27.68 -35.76
N ARG A 259 6.65 -27.07 -34.68
CA ARG A 259 6.33 -27.43 -33.30
C ARG A 259 5.07 -26.72 -32.84
N PHE A 260 4.37 -27.29 -31.86
CA PHE A 260 3.19 -26.69 -31.26
C PHE A 260 3.42 -26.43 -29.78
N ALA A 261 3.12 -25.21 -29.33
CA ALA A 261 3.00 -24.89 -27.92
C ALA A 261 1.59 -25.29 -27.47
N THR A 262 1.49 -26.27 -26.58
CA THR A 262 0.24 -26.75 -26.00
C THR A 262 0.05 -26.21 -24.59
N SER A 263 -1.17 -25.80 -24.25
CA SER A 263 -1.54 -25.56 -22.85
C SER A 263 -1.52 -26.86 -22.04
N ASP A 264 -1.00 -26.79 -20.81
CA ASP A 264 -0.93 -27.90 -19.84
C ASP A 264 -2.31 -28.55 -19.59
N LEU A 265 -3.39 -27.75 -19.63
CA LEU A 265 -4.76 -28.26 -19.48
C LEU A 265 -5.14 -29.31 -20.51
N ASN A 266 -4.66 -29.19 -21.75
CA ASN A 266 -4.97 -30.16 -22.80
C ASN A 266 -4.41 -31.55 -22.45
N ASP A 267 -3.25 -31.61 -21.81
CA ASP A 267 -2.66 -32.86 -21.34
C ASP A 267 -3.42 -33.47 -20.17
N LEU A 268 -3.92 -32.64 -19.24
CA LEU A 268 -4.76 -33.10 -18.13
C LEU A 268 -6.10 -33.64 -18.63
N TYR A 269 -6.78 -32.93 -19.53
CA TYR A 269 -8.02 -33.41 -20.17
C TYR A 269 -7.80 -34.71 -20.94
N ARG A 270 -6.71 -34.81 -21.70
CA ARG A 270 -6.35 -36.03 -22.44
C ARG A 270 -6.19 -37.24 -21.51
N ARG A 271 -5.58 -37.07 -20.34
CA ARG A 271 -5.46 -38.14 -19.34
C ARG A 271 -6.83 -38.58 -18.82
N VAL A 272 -7.71 -37.63 -18.47
CA VAL A 272 -9.09 -37.93 -18.02
C VAL A 272 -9.85 -38.70 -19.08
N ILE A 273 -9.86 -38.24 -20.34
CA ILE A 273 -10.58 -38.90 -21.44
C ILE A 273 -10.06 -40.32 -21.66
N ASN A 274 -8.74 -40.51 -21.68
CA ASN A 274 -8.13 -41.83 -21.87
C ASN A 274 -8.52 -42.82 -20.76
N ARG A 275 -8.49 -42.37 -19.50
CA ARG A 275 -8.89 -43.18 -18.33
C ARG A 275 -10.39 -43.49 -18.35
N ASN A 276 -11.21 -42.50 -18.66
CA ASN A 276 -12.65 -42.66 -18.74
C ASN A 276 -13.07 -43.65 -19.85
N ASN A 277 -12.48 -43.52 -21.05
CA ASN A 277 -12.74 -44.43 -22.16
C ASN A 277 -12.26 -45.86 -21.86
N ARG A 278 -11.12 -46.01 -21.16
CA ARG A 278 -10.64 -47.31 -20.72
C ARG A 278 -11.58 -47.94 -19.69
N LEU A 279 -12.04 -47.18 -18.70
CA LEU A 279 -13.01 -47.65 -17.71
C LEU A 279 -14.33 -48.07 -18.38
N ARG A 280 -14.86 -47.26 -19.30
CA ARG A 280 -16.10 -47.58 -20.05
C ARG A 280 -15.98 -48.92 -20.78
N ARG A 281 -14.86 -49.16 -21.48
CA ARG A 281 -14.59 -50.45 -22.15
C ARG A 281 -14.47 -51.62 -21.17
N LEU A 282 -13.86 -51.41 -20.01
CA LEU A 282 -13.73 -52.47 -18.99
C LEU A 282 -15.09 -52.86 -18.40
N LEU A 283 -15.99 -51.89 -18.21
CA LEU A 283 -17.36 -52.13 -17.77
C LEU A 283 -18.19 -52.86 -18.85
N GLU A 284 -18.05 -52.47 -20.12
CA GLU A 284 -18.71 -53.14 -21.26
C GLU A 284 -18.26 -54.60 -21.43
N LEU A 285 -17.00 -54.90 -21.09
CA LEU A 285 -16.41 -56.24 -21.14
C LEU A 285 -16.61 -57.05 -19.85
N SER A 286 -17.30 -56.50 -18.84
CA SER A 286 -17.48 -57.11 -17.52
C SER A 286 -16.16 -57.63 -16.91
N ALA A 287 -15.11 -56.80 -16.96
CA ALA A 287 -13.79 -57.15 -16.44
C ALA A 287 -13.80 -57.35 -14.91
N PRO A 288 -12.85 -58.12 -14.34
CA PRO A 288 -12.78 -58.35 -12.90
C PRO A 288 -12.71 -57.08 -12.05
N ASP A 289 -13.38 -57.09 -10.90
CA ASP A 289 -13.55 -55.94 -10.00
C ASP A 289 -12.24 -55.28 -9.57
N ILE A 290 -11.17 -56.05 -9.35
CA ILE A 290 -9.86 -55.50 -8.95
C ILE A 290 -9.35 -54.49 -10.00
N ILE A 291 -9.51 -54.82 -11.27
CA ILE A 291 -9.07 -53.97 -12.39
C ILE A 291 -9.98 -52.75 -12.49
N VAL A 292 -11.30 -52.94 -12.34
CA VAL A 292 -12.29 -51.86 -12.39
C VAL A 292 -12.08 -50.87 -11.24
N ARG A 293 -11.88 -51.34 -10.00
CA ARG A 293 -11.57 -50.51 -8.81
C ARG A 293 -10.31 -49.67 -9.03
N ASN A 294 -9.25 -50.29 -9.56
CA ASN A 294 -8.01 -49.56 -9.87
C ASN A 294 -8.23 -48.48 -10.93
N GLU A 295 -8.99 -48.76 -11.99
CA GLU A 295 -9.25 -47.75 -13.04
C GLU A 295 -10.22 -46.65 -12.56
N LYS A 296 -11.21 -46.95 -11.71
CA LYS A 296 -12.04 -45.95 -11.01
C LYS A 296 -11.16 -45.02 -10.15
N ARG A 297 -10.21 -45.58 -9.38
CA ARG A 297 -9.22 -44.80 -8.61
C ARG A 297 -8.35 -43.91 -9.50
N MET A 298 -7.85 -44.44 -10.62
CA MET A 298 -7.06 -43.67 -11.60
C MET A 298 -7.86 -42.54 -12.27
N LEU A 299 -9.16 -42.75 -12.50
CA LEU A 299 -10.05 -41.72 -13.02
C LEU A 299 -10.22 -40.60 -11.99
N GLN A 300 -10.51 -40.94 -10.73
CA GLN A 300 -10.58 -39.98 -9.61
C GLN A 300 -9.29 -39.15 -9.51
N GLU A 301 -8.12 -39.80 -9.57
CA GLU A 301 -6.81 -39.12 -9.58
C GLU A 301 -6.63 -38.15 -10.75
N SER A 302 -7.08 -38.55 -11.94
CA SER A 302 -6.92 -37.74 -13.14
C SER A 302 -7.82 -36.50 -13.10
N VAL A 303 -9.04 -36.63 -12.57
CA VAL A 303 -9.98 -35.51 -12.39
C VAL A 303 -9.51 -34.59 -11.27
N ASP A 304 -9.04 -35.16 -10.15
CA ASP A 304 -8.43 -34.41 -9.05
C ASP A 304 -7.28 -33.53 -9.56
N ALA A 305 -6.37 -34.10 -10.35
CA ALA A 305 -5.22 -33.37 -10.90
C ALA A 305 -5.61 -32.32 -11.95
N LEU A 306 -6.70 -32.54 -12.71
CA LEU A 306 -7.23 -31.54 -13.63
C LEU A 306 -7.78 -30.31 -12.87
N LEU A 307 -8.51 -30.54 -11.79
CA LEU A 307 -9.12 -29.48 -10.97
C LEU A 307 -8.07 -28.75 -10.13
N ASP A 308 -7.26 -29.48 -9.35
CA ASP A 308 -6.24 -28.91 -8.46
C ASP A 308 -5.03 -29.85 -8.32
N ASN A 309 -4.02 -29.63 -9.17
CA ASN A 309 -2.84 -30.49 -9.22
C ASN A 309 -1.95 -30.30 -7.98
N GLY A 310 -1.65 -31.39 -7.27
CA GLY A 310 -0.75 -31.39 -6.10
C GLY A 310 -1.44 -31.25 -4.74
N ARG A 311 -2.77 -31.05 -4.68
CA ARG A 311 -3.49 -30.91 -3.41
C ARG A 311 -3.68 -32.23 -2.65
N ARG A 312 -3.75 -33.36 -3.37
CA ARG A 312 -3.86 -34.69 -2.78
C ARG A 312 -2.50 -35.32 -2.46
N GLY A 313 -1.49 -35.08 -3.28
CA GLY A 313 -0.22 -35.78 -3.24
C GLY A 313 0.75 -35.24 -4.29
N ARG A 314 1.64 -36.10 -4.82
CA ARG A 314 2.65 -35.67 -5.80
C ARG A 314 1.99 -35.11 -7.07
N ALA A 315 2.37 -33.89 -7.43
CA ALA A 315 1.86 -33.24 -8.62
C ALA A 315 2.24 -34.01 -9.89
N ILE A 316 1.29 -34.11 -10.82
CA ILE A 316 1.53 -34.68 -12.13
C ILE A 316 2.46 -33.77 -12.91
N THR A 317 3.55 -34.34 -13.44
CA THR A 317 4.57 -33.62 -14.21
C THR A 317 4.46 -33.91 -15.70
N GLY A 318 4.87 -32.92 -16.50
CA GLY A 318 5.06 -33.06 -17.95
C GLY A 318 6.43 -33.62 -18.31
N THR A 319 6.75 -33.65 -19.61
CA THR A 319 8.05 -34.11 -20.14
C THR A 319 9.24 -33.35 -19.53
N ASN A 320 9.05 -32.07 -19.21
CA ASN A 320 10.09 -31.19 -18.67
C ASN A 320 10.23 -31.31 -17.14
N LYS A 321 9.65 -32.34 -16.51
CA LYS A 321 9.57 -32.53 -15.05
C LYS A 321 8.90 -31.39 -14.26
N ARG A 322 8.39 -30.34 -14.92
CA ARG A 322 7.57 -29.31 -14.29
C ARG A 322 6.17 -29.86 -13.97
N PRO A 323 5.53 -29.45 -12.86
CA PRO A 323 4.13 -29.75 -12.62
C PRO A 323 3.24 -29.05 -13.65
N LEU A 324 2.23 -29.77 -14.14
CA LEU A 324 1.25 -29.21 -15.07
C LEU A 324 0.33 -28.23 -14.35
N LYS A 325 0.03 -27.08 -14.95
CA LYS A 325 -0.92 -26.10 -14.40
C LYS A 325 -2.36 -26.63 -14.48
N SER A 326 -3.05 -26.63 -13.35
CA SER A 326 -4.46 -27.03 -13.21
C SER A 326 -5.44 -25.87 -13.41
N LEU A 327 -6.75 -26.17 -13.42
CA LEU A 327 -7.79 -25.15 -13.45
C LEU A 327 -7.73 -24.21 -12.24
N ALA A 328 -7.48 -24.75 -11.04
CA ALA A 328 -7.30 -23.95 -9.84
C ALA A 328 -6.13 -22.97 -9.97
N ASP A 329 -5.00 -23.39 -10.54
CA ASP A 329 -3.79 -22.54 -10.71
C ASP A 329 -4.00 -21.38 -11.68
N MET A 330 -4.96 -21.50 -12.62
CA MET A 330 -5.35 -20.38 -13.46
C MET A 330 -6.10 -19.30 -12.68
N ILE A 331 -6.74 -19.66 -11.58
CA ILE A 331 -7.56 -18.75 -10.77
C ILE A 331 -6.74 -18.19 -9.61
N LYS A 332 -6.02 -19.07 -8.88
CA LYS A 332 -5.30 -18.75 -7.64
C LYS A 332 -3.86 -18.29 -7.91
N GLY A 333 -3.25 -17.69 -6.89
CA GLY A 333 -1.84 -17.29 -6.91
C GLY A 333 -1.57 -15.95 -7.60
N LYS A 334 -0.28 -15.58 -7.69
CA LYS A 334 0.15 -14.29 -8.29
C LYS A 334 -0.10 -14.23 -9.80
N GLN A 335 0.07 -15.37 -10.49
CA GLN A 335 -0.20 -15.51 -11.92
C GLN A 335 -1.66 -15.86 -12.23
N GLY A 336 -2.51 -15.95 -11.20
CA GLY A 336 -3.93 -16.26 -11.36
C GLY A 336 -4.68 -15.07 -11.98
N ARG A 337 -5.82 -15.37 -12.61
CA ARG A 337 -6.65 -14.41 -13.34
C ARG A 337 -7.04 -13.20 -12.48
N PHE A 338 -7.44 -13.41 -11.23
CA PHE A 338 -7.86 -12.31 -10.34
C PHE A 338 -6.77 -11.26 -10.15
N ARG A 339 -5.52 -11.68 -9.90
CA ARG A 339 -4.43 -10.73 -9.62
C ARG A 339 -3.76 -10.19 -10.88
N GLN A 340 -3.48 -11.06 -11.85
CA GLN A 340 -2.67 -10.68 -13.02
C GLN A 340 -3.47 -10.10 -14.18
N ASN A 341 -4.76 -10.46 -14.31
CA ASN A 341 -5.57 -10.11 -15.47
C ASN A 341 -6.81 -9.29 -15.16
N LEU A 342 -7.34 -9.34 -13.93
CA LEU A 342 -8.49 -8.53 -13.53
C LEU A 342 -8.05 -7.25 -12.84
N LEU A 343 -7.29 -7.37 -11.75
CA LEU A 343 -6.76 -6.22 -11.00
C LEU A 343 -5.56 -5.58 -11.71
N GLY A 344 -4.57 -6.39 -12.09
CA GLY A 344 -3.50 -5.95 -13.01
C GLY A 344 -3.93 -6.16 -14.45
N LYS A 345 -3.71 -5.18 -15.32
CA LYS A 345 -3.93 -5.31 -16.77
C LYS A 345 -2.84 -4.56 -17.53
N ARG A 346 -2.51 -5.04 -18.72
CA ARG A 346 -1.79 -4.23 -19.69
C ARG A 346 -2.79 -3.29 -20.34
N VAL A 347 -2.40 -2.03 -20.49
CA VAL A 347 -3.27 -0.96 -20.97
C VAL A 347 -2.61 -0.35 -22.20
N ASP A 348 -3.38 -0.19 -23.26
CA ASP A 348 -2.97 0.56 -24.45
C ASP A 348 -2.90 2.06 -24.14
N TYR A 349 -2.42 2.90 -25.08
CA TYR A 349 -2.25 4.35 -24.85
C TYR A 349 -1.42 4.70 -23.62
N SER A 350 -0.37 3.89 -23.39
CA SER A 350 0.58 4.09 -22.32
C SER A 350 2.02 4.02 -22.82
N GLY A 351 2.91 4.75 -22.15
CA GLY A 351 4.33 4.82 -22.45
C GLY A 351 5.16 4.87 -21.17
N ARG A 352 6.47 4.63 -21.27
CA ARG A 352 7.40 4.78 -20.14
C ARG A 352 8.71 5.38 -20.64
N SER A 353 9.28 6.29 -19.87
CA SER A 353 10.65 6.77 -20.07
C SER A 353 11.31 7.14 -18.74
N VAL A 354 12.61 7.40 -18.83
CA VAL A 354 13.41 7.96 -17.72
C VAL A 354 12.96 9.39 -17.45
N ILE A 355 12.94 9.77 -16.17
CA ILE A 355 12.60 11.13 -15.76
C ILE A 355 13.84 12.02 -15.63
N VAL A 356 13.68 13.29 -15.96
CA VAL A 356 14.65 14.36 -15.76
C VAL A 356 13.97 15.56 -15.14
N VAL A 357 14.75 16.45 -14.52
CA VAL A 357 14.21 17.65 -13.88
C VAL A 357 13.78 18.68 -14.93
N GLY A 358 12.58 19.25 -14.76
CA GLY A 358 12.06 20.35 -15.57
C GLY A 358 11.79 21.59 -14.69
N PRO A 359 12.82 22.36 -14.31
CA PRO A 359 12.69 23.43 -13.31
C PRO A 359 11.91 24.66 -13.80
N TYR A 360 11.69 24.79 -15.10
CA TYR A 360 10.90 25.89 -15.70
C TYR A 360 9.42 25.55 -15.90
N LEU A 361 9.04 24.29 -15.69
CA LEU A 361 7.65 23.86 -15.77
C LEU A 361 6.85 24.52 -14.63
N ARG A 362 5.54 24.68 -14.85
CA ARG A 362 4.60 25.04 -13.78
C ARG A 362 4.12 23.78 -13.06
N LEU A 363 3.54 23.91 -11.87
CA LEU A 363 3.13 22.74 -11.07
C LEU A 363 2.20 21.75 -11.81
N HIS A 364 1.28 22.26 -12.65
CA HIS A 364 0.33 21.45 -13.43
C HIS A 364 0.93 20.86 -14.73
N GLN A 365 2.16 21.17 -15.09
CA GLN A 365 2.74 20.80 -16.38
C GLN A 365 3.76 19.66 -16.25
N CYS A 366 3.85 18.84 -17.30
CA CYS A 366 4.93 17.87 -17.47
C CYS A 366 5.52 17.97 -18.87
N GLY A 367 6.81 17.68 -19.04
CA GLY A 367 7.42 17.67 -20.37
C GLY A 367 7.34 16.28 -20.99
N LEU A 368 6.70 16.17 -22.15
CA LEU A 368 6.52 14.92 -22.88
C LEU A 368 7.34 14.94 -24.19
N PRO A 369 8.20 13.92 -24.43
CA PRO A 369 8.96 13.82 -25.67
C PRO A 369 8.06 13.79 -26.91
N LYS A 370 8.41 14.59 -27.92
CA LYS A 370 7.67 14.68 -29.20
C LYS A 370 7.30 13.33 -29.81
N LYS A 371 8.25 12.38 -29.90
CA LYS A 371 8.00 11.04 -30.46
C LYS A 371 7.07 10.19 -29.61
N MET A 372 7.18 10.29 -28.29
CA MET A 372 6.30 9.59 -27.37
C MET A 372 4.87 10.15 -27.47
N ALA A 373 4.74 11.48 -27.46
CA ALA A 373 3.46 12.16 -27.64
C ALA A 373 2.81 11.77 -28.98
N LEU A 374 3.57 11.78 -30.08
CA LEU A 374 3.06 11.38 -31.38
C LEU A 374 2.49 9.96 -31.37
N GLU A 375 3.19 9.00 -30.74
CA GLU A 375 2.71 7.61 -30.61
C GLU A 375 1.44 7.48 -29.79
N LEU A 376 1.39 8.16 -28.63
CA LEU A 376 0.26 8.11 -27.71
C LEU A 376 -1.01 8.75 -28.30
N PHE A 377 -0.85 9.85 -29.04
CA PHE A 377 -1.96 10.63 -29.58
C PHE A 377 -2.29 10.31 -31.05
N LYS A 378 -1.71 9.25 -31.64
CA LYS A 378 -1.89 8.88 -33.07
C LYS A 378 -3.35 8.93 -33.56
N PRO A 379 -4.35 8.35 -32.88
CA PRO A 379 -5.72 8.35 -33.40
C PRO A 379 -6.31 9.76 -33.50
N PHE A 380 -6.00 10.63 -32.53
CA PHE A 380 -6.46 12.01 -32.51
C PHE A 380 -5.84 12.83 -33.64
N VAL A 381 -4.54 12.62 -33.89
CA VAL A 381 -3.82 13.23 -35.00
C VAL A 381 -4.41 12.78 -36.35
N PHE A 382 -4.68 11.48 -36.54
CA PHE A 382 -5.33 10.98 -37.75
C PHE A 382 -6.70 11.61 -37.99
N ALA A 383 -7.52 11.71 -36.94
CA ALA A 383 -8.85 12.30 -37.03
C ALA A 383 -8.79 13.81 -37.38
N LYS A 384 -7.85 14.55 -36.79
CA LYS A 384 -7.65 15.99 -37.06
C LYS A 384 -7.09 16.25 -38.47
N LEU A 385 -6.12 15.45 -38.93
CA LEU A 385 -5.60 15.52 -40.30
C LEU A 385 -6.71 15.33 -41.35
N GLN A 386 -7.59 14.36 -41.13
CA GLN A 386 -8.73 14.13 -42.00
C GLN A 386 -9.75 15.27 -41.93
N ARG A 387 -10.05 15.77 -40.74
CA ARG A 387 -11.01 16.88 -40.53
C ARG A 387 -10.55 18.19 -41.16
N ARG A 388 -9.23 18.45 -41.19
CA ARG A 388 -8.64 19.63 -41.85
C ARG A 388 -8.46 19.46 -43.37
N GLY A 389 -8.69 18.26 -43.91
CA GLY A 389 -8.51 17.99 -45.35
C GLY A 389 -7.06 17.80 -45.80
N LEU A 390 -6.09 17.78 -44.88
CA LEU A 390 -4.67 17.52 -45.17
C LEU A 390 -4.43 16.07 -45.59
N ALA A 391 -5.29 15.15 -45.14
CA ALA A 391 -5.31 13.76 -45.58
C ALA A 391 -6.72 13.32 -46.00
N THR A 392 -6.84 12.75 -47.20
CA THR A 392 -8.11 12.24 -47.73
C THR A 392 -8.55 10.92 -47.09
N THR A 393 -7.61 10.09 -46.63
CA THR A 393 -7.88 8.78 -46.04
C THR A 393 -6.98 8.52 -44.83
N ILE A 394 -7.41 7.63 -43.92
CA ILE A 394 -6.60 7.21 -42.76
C ILE A 394 -5.24 6.63 -43.19
N LYS A 395 -5.19 5.93 -44.33
CA LYS A 395 -3.91 5.40 -44.87
C LYS A 395 -2.97 6.52 -45.32
N ALA A 396 -3.50 7.59 -45.92
CA ALA A 396 -2.70 8.76 -46.27
C ALA A 396 -2.22 9.47 -44.99
N ALA A 397 -3.10 9.71 -44.03
CA ALA A 397 -2.74 10.29 -42.73
C ALA A 397 -1.65 9.49 -42.00
N LYS A 398 -1.75 8.15 -42.02
CA LYS A 398 -0.73 7.26 -41.47
C LYS A 398 0.63 7.47 -42.11
N LYS A 399 0.70 7.61 -43.44
CA LYS A 399 1.97 7.89 -44.14
C LYS A 399 2.57 9.25 -43.78
N LEU A 400 1.73 10.30 -43.63
CA LEU A 400 2.19 11.63 -43.22
C LEU A 400 2.80 11.59 -41.81
N VAL A 401 2.11 10.92 -40.88
CA VAL A 401 2.58 10.75 -39.49
C VAL A 401 3.86 9.90 -39.41
N GLU A 402 3.96 8.81 -40.19
CA GLU A 402 5.19 8.00 -40.25
C GLU A 402 6.39 8.75 -40.83
N ARG A 403 6.15 9.76 -41.67
CA ARG A 403 7.18 10.66 -42.22
C ARG A 403 7.54 11.84 -41.31
N GLU A 404 6.82 12.01 -40.20
CA GLU A 404 7.04 13.10 -39.23
C GLU A 404 6.99 14.51 -39.91
N GLU A 405 6.08 14.72 -40.87
CA GLU A 405 5.95 16.00 -41.59
C GLU A 405 5.59 17.19 -40.67
N ALA A 406 5.97 18.41 -41.05
CA ALA A 406 5.84 19.61 -40.22
C ALA A 406 4.40 19.86 -39.71
N GLU A 407 3.41 19.68 -40.60
CA GLU A 407 1.99 19.88 -40.29
C GLU A 407 1.48 18.96 -39.16
N VAL A 408 2.13 17.81 -38.96
CA VAL A 408 1.78 16.86 -37.90
C VAL A 408 2.11 17.43 -36.52
N TRP A 409 3.21 18.20 -36.41
CA TRP A 409 3.62 18.80 -35.13
C TRP A 409 2.67 19.90 -34.68
N ASP A 410 2.19 20.73 -35.60
CA ASP A 410 1.21 21.79 -35.32
C ASP A 410 -0.13 21.19 -34.84
N ILE A 411 -0.57 20.10 -35.46
CA ILE A 411 -1.78 19.37 -35.06
C ILE A 411 -1.57 18.68 -33.72
N LEU A 412 -0.39 18.10 -33.49
CA LEU A 412 -0.08 17.44 -32.23
C LEU A 412 -0.12 18.44 -31.07
N GLU A 413 0.43 19.64 -31.24
CA GLU A 413 0.37 20.70 -30.23
C GLU A 413 -1.08 21.13 -29.94
N GLU A 414 -1.92 21.25 -30.98
CA GLU A 414 -3.35 21.54 -30.81
C GLU A 414 -4.08 20.42 -30.06
N VAL A 415 -3.80 19.15 -30.37
CA VAL A 415 -4.42 17.98 -29.73
C VAL A 415 -4.04 17.87 -28.26
N ILE A 416 -2.80 18.21 -27.92
CA ILE A 416 -2.27 18.12 -26.56
C ILE A 416 -2.77 19.26 -25.67
N ARG A 417 -3.11 20.41 -26.26
CA ARG A 417 -3.63 21.56 -25.53
C ARG A 417 -4.89 21.17 -24.76
N GLU A 418 -4.88 21.45 -23.46
CA GLU A 418 -5.96 21.10 -22.52
C GLU A 418 -6.27 19.59 -22.38
N HIS A 419 -5.41 18.71 -22.90
CA HIS A 419 -5.57 17.26 -22.75
C HIS A 419 -4.69 16.73 -21.59
N PRO A 420 -5.25 16.43 -20.40
CA PRO A 420 -4.44 15.97 -19.27
C PRO A 420 -3.88 14.57 -19.52
N VAL A 421 -2.67 14.31 -19.03
CA VAL A 421 -2.05 12.98 -19.00
C VAL A 421 -1.78 12.56 -17.57
N MET A 422 -1.87 11.26 -17.29
CA MET A 422 -1.57 10.73 -15.97
C MET A 422 -0.13 10.22 -15.94
N LEU A 423 0.67 10.70 -15.00
CA LEU A 423 1.98 10.17 -14.68
C LEU A 423 1.89 9.22 -13.48
N ASN A 424 2.59 8.09 -13.57
CA ASN A 424 2.62 7.06 -12.54
C ASN A 424 4.05 6.59 -12.27
N ARG A 425 4.44 6.54 -10.99
CA ARG A 425 5.67 5.88 -10.54
C ARG A 425 5.34 4.56 -9.84
N ALA A 426 5.91 3.48 -10.34
CA ALA A 426 5.77 2.15 -9.75
C ALA A 426 6.93 1.87 -8.79
N PRO A 427 6.69 1.27 -7.60
CA PRO A 427 5.39 0.85 -7.06
C PRO A 427 4.57 2.01 -6.46
N THR A 428 3.26 2.03 -6.74
CA THR A 428 2.34 3.04 -6.21
C THR A 428 1.91 2.66 -4.79
N LEU A 429 2.52 3.26 -3.76
CA LEU A 429 2.21 2.96 -2.35
C LEU A 429 1.02 3.78 -1.79
N HIS A 430 0.83 4.99 -2.30
CA HIS A 430 -0.25 5.91 -1.92
C HIS A 430 -0.85 6.59 -3.16
N ARG A 431 -2.00 7.25 -3.01
CA ARG A 431 -2.69 7.95 -4.11
C ARG A 431 -1.82 8.94 -4.89
N LEU A 432 -0.92 9.68 -4.22
CA LEU A 432 -0.08 10.70 -4.85
C LEU A 432 1.00 10.15 -5.80
N GLY A 433 1.14 8.82 -5.87
CA GLY A 433 2.01 8.16 -6.84
C GLY A 433 1.42 8.13 -8.26
N ILE A 434 0.18 8.59 -8.43
CA ILE A 434 -0.45 8.86 -9.72
C ILE A 434 -1.05 10.26 -9.67
N GLN A 435 -0.65 11.14 -10.60
CA GLN A 435 -1.18 12.49 -10.73
C GLN A 435 -1.37 12.86 -12.19
N ALA A 436 -2.28 13.79 -12.45
CA ALA A 436 -2.53 14.35 -13.78
C ALA A 436 -1.76 15.65 -14.00
N PHE A 437 -1.28 15.83 -15.24
CA PHE A 437 -0.53 16.99 -15.70
C PHE A 437 -0.95 17.35 -17.12
N GLU A 438 -0.71 18.60 -17.53
CA GLU A 438 -0.82 19.03 -18.91
C GLU A 438 0.54 18.82 -19.63
N PRO A 439 0.58 18.14 -20.79
CA PRO A 439 1.83 17.89 -21.48
C PRO A 439 2.35 19.13 -22.20
N VAL A 440 3.64 19.37 -22.07
CA VAL A 440 4.41 20.33 -22.87
C VAL A 440 5.34 19.54 -23.78
N LEU A 441 5.29 19.80 -25.08
CA LEU A 441 6.16 19.13 -26.05
C LEU A 441 7.62 19.54 -25.82
N ILE A 442 8.48 18.55 -25.63
CA ILE A 442 9.92 18.75 -25.46
C ILE A 442 10.72 17.91 -26.46
N GLU A 443 11.93 18.37 -26.74
CA GLU A 443 12.92 17.61 -27.49
C GLU A 443 13.55 16.51 -26.63
N GLY A 444 14.04 15.45 -27.29
CA GLY A 444 14.70 14.32 -26.63
C GLY A 444 13.78 13.13 -26.40
N LYS A 445 14.11 12.30 -25.39
CA LYS A 445 13.42 11.04 -25.08
C LYS A 445 13.01 10.88 -23.62
N ALA A 446 13.48 11.75 -22.73
CA ALA A 446 13.19 11.69 -21.30
C ALA A 446 11.98 12.54 -20.93
N ILE A 447 11.20 12.10 -19.95
CA ILE A 447 10.05 12.86 -19.44
C ILE A 447 10.58 13.91 -18.47
N GLN A 448 10.18 15.17 -18.60
CA GLN A 448 10.51 16.18 -17.61
C GLN A 448 9.44 16.25 -16.53
N LEU A 449 9.87 16.22 -15.28
CA LEU A 449 9.01 16.29 -14.10
C LEU A 449 9.27 17.58 -13.33
N HIS A 450 8.20 18.14 -12.76
CA HIS A 450 8.28 19.31 -11.90
C HIS A 450 8.96 18.97 -10.54
N PRO A 451 9.91 19.79 -10.04
CA PRO A 451 10.65 19.47 -8.80
C PRO A 451 9.79 19.30 -7.54
N LEU A 452 8.72 20.10 -7.38
CA LEU A 452 7.88 20.03 -6.17
C LEU A 452 7.05 18.75 -6.04
N VAL A 453 6.84 18.01 -7.14
CA VAL A 453 6.09 16.73 -7.08
C VAL A 453 7.01 15.54 -6.83
N CYS A 454 8.33 15.72 -6.84
CA CYS A 454 9.29 14.63 -6.58
C CYS A 454 9.09 14.02 -5.19
N THR A 455 8.76 14.82 -4.17
CA THR A 455 8.42 14.34 -2.82
C THR A 455 7.18 13.46 -2.83
N ALA A 456 6.14 13.89 -3.54
CA ALA A 456 4.89 13.16 -3.71
C ALA A 456 5.09 11.83 -4.46
N PHE A 457 5.89 11.80 -5.53
CA PHE A 457 6.20 10.54 -6.23
C PHE A 457 7.29 9.71 -5.52
N ASN A 458 7.96 10.29 -4.51
CA ASN A 458 9.19 9.78 -3.90
C ASN A 458 10.26 9.45 -4.97
N ALA A 459 10.38 10.30 -5.99
CA ALA A 459 11.15 10.08 -7.20
C ALA A 459 12.48 10.84 -7.18
N ASP A 460 13.54 10.17 -7.65
CA ASP A 460 14.88 10.71 -7.78
C ASP A 460 15.32 10.73 -9.25
N PHE A 461 16.37 11.47 -9.59
CA PHE A 461 16.84 11.63 -10.98
C PHE A 461 18.11 10.81 -11.28
N ASP A 462 18.16 9.56 -10.82
CA ASP A 462 19.31 8.64 -10.98
C ASP A 462 19.10 7.54 -12.03
N GLY A 463 18.00 7.62 -12.79
CA GLY A 463 17.61 6.61 -13.80
C GLY A 463 16.20 6.06 -13.59
N ASP A 464 15.48 6.55 -12.57
CA ASP A 464 14.06 6.27 -12.35
C ASP A 464 13.21 6.50 -13.60
N GLN A 465 12.16 5.70 -13.72
CA GLN A 465 11.25 5.72 -14.85
C GLN A 465 9.81 5.97 -14.40
N MET A 466 9.08 6.76 -15.17
CA MET A 466 7.65 6.98 -14.98
C MET A 466 6.86 6.49 -16.19
N ALA A 467 5.67 5.97 -15.92
CA ALA A 467 4.69 5.62 -16.94
C ALA A 467 3.73 6.79 -17.20
N VAL A 468 3.37 6.97 -18.46
CA VAL A 468 2.40 7.96 -18.93
C VAL A 468 1.16 7.20 -19.41
N HIS A 469 -0.03 7.67 -19.05
CA HIS A 469 -1.31 7.14 -19.52
C HIS A 469 -2.18 8.29 -20.05
N VAL A 470 -2.82 8.08 -21.20
CA VAL A 470 -3.69 9.10 -21.82
C VAL A 470 -5.17 8.77 -21.54
N PRO A 471 -5.91 9.60 -20.79
CA PRO A 471 -7.36 9.46 -20.66
C PRO A 471 -8.03 9.78 -22.00
N LEU A 472 -8.91 8.88 -22.46
CA LEU A 472 -9.53 8.99 -23.79
C LEU A 472 -10.94 9.58 -23.74
N SER A 473 -11.79 9.12 -22.81
CA SER A 473 -13.16 9.62 -22.70
C SER A 473 -13.20 11.03 -22.10
N LEU A 474 -14.25 11.78 -22.40
CA LEU A 474 -14.41 13.14 -21.90
C LEU A 474 -14.57 13.14 -20.37
N GLU A 475 -15.29 12.16 -19.84
CA GLU A 475 -15.48 11.97 -18.40
C GLU A 475 -14.14 11.74 -17.69
N ALA A 476 -13.28 10.89 -18.26
CA ALA A 476 -11.95 10.60 -17.68
C ALA A 476 -11.02 11.83 -17.75
N GLN A 477 -11.12 12.65 -18.79
CA GLN A 477 -10.36 13.90 -18.89
C GLN A 477 -10.82 14.93 -17.84
N LEU A 478 -12.14 15.07 -17.67
CA LEU A 478 -12.73 15.94 -16.64
C LEU A 478 -12.38 15.47 -15.24
N GLU A 479 -12.46 14.16 -14.98
CA GLU A 479 -12.07 13.55 -13.71
C GLU A 479 -10.59 13.76 -13.41
N ALA A 480 -9.71 13.53 -14.39
CA ALA A 480 -8.28 13.78 -14.24
C ALA A 480 -7.98 15.25 -13.90
N ARG A 481 -8.67 16.19 -14.55
CA ARG A 481 -8.52 17.63 -14.30
C ARG A 481 -9.09 18.06 -12.94
N ALA A 482 -10.24 17.55 -12.55
CA ALA A 482 -10.92 17.95 -11.31
C ALA A 482 -10.32 17.28 -10.07
N LEU A 483 -9.97 15.99 -10.13
CA LEU A 483 -9.57 15.21 -8.96
C LEU A 483 -8.06 14.93 -8.91
N MET A 484 -7.43 14.62 -10.05
CA MET A 484 -6.06 14.08 -10.08
C MET A 484 -4.98 15.12 -10.40
N MET A 485 -5.36 16.33 -10.82
CA MET A 485 -4.41 17.39 -11.17
C MET A 485 -3.47 17.66 -9.99
N SER A 486 -2.17 17.81 -10.27
CA SER A 486 -1.14 18.04 -9.26
C SER A 486 -1.44 19.27 -8.39
N THR A 487 -2.02 20.32 -8.97
CA THR A 487 -2.41 21.56 -8.26
C THR A 487 -3.51 21.37 -7.25
N ASN A 488 -4.32 20.31 -7.38
CA ASN A 488 -5.44 20.03 -6.46
C ASN A 488 -5.01 19.13 -5.31
N ASN A 489 -3.87 18.43 -5.43
CA ASN A 489 -3.38 17.44 -4.49
C ASN A 489 -2.10 17.94 -3.80
N ILE A 490 -2.23 19.01 -2.99
CA ILE A 490 -1.09 19.67 -2.35
C ILE A 490 -0.84 19.24 -0.90
N LEU A 491 -1.83 18.64 -0.24
CA LEU A 491 -1.71 18.15 1.13
C LEU A 491 -1.50 16.64 1.14
N SER A 492 -0.83 16.17 2.20
CA SER A 492 -0.72 14.76 2.52
C SER A 492 -2.06 14.23 3.06
N PRO A 493 -2.57 13.09 2.53
CA PRO A 493 -3.82 12.50 3.02
C PRO A 493 -3.73 11.95 4.45
N ALA A 494 -2.53 11.76 4.99
CA ALA A 494 -2.33 11.16 6.30
C ALA A 494 -2.43 12.18 7.45
N ASN A 495 -1.96 13.40 7.24
CA ASN A 495 -1.84 14.43 8.29
C ASN A 495 -2.31 15.83 7.88
N GLY A 496 -2.62 16.05 6.60
CA GLY A 496 -3.07 17.34 6.09
C GLY A 496 -2.00 18.43 6.03
N GLU A 497 -0.72 18.07 6.19
CA GLU A 497 0.39 18.98 5.94
C GLU A 497 0.69 19.10 4.43
N PRO A 498 1.21 20.24 3.95
CA PRO A 498 1.64 20.36 2.56
C PRO A 498 2.70 19.31 2.21
N ILE A 499 2.53 18.61 1.09
CA ILE A 499 3.53 17.66 0.57
C ILE A 499 4.42 18.27 -0.51
N ILE A 500 3.92 19.31 -1.18
CA ILE A 500 4.63 20.09 -2.21
C ILE A 500 5.68 21.04 -1.62
N VAL A 501 6.28 20.67 -0.49
CA VAL A 501 7.28 21.48 0.19
C VAL A 501 8.56 21.47 -0.63
N PRO A 502 9.15 22.66 -0.91
CA PRO A 502 10.48 22.76 -1.46
C PRO A 502 11.48 21.84 -0.75
N SER A 503 12.36 21.21 -1.52
CA SER A 503 13.36 20.30 -1.00
C SER A 503 14.76 20.66 -1.51
N GLN A 504 15.78 20.16 -0.82
CA GLN A 504 17.19 20.26 -1.23
C GLN A 504 17.59 21.71 -1.56
N ASP A 505 18.05 21.96 -2.79
CA ASP A 505 18.64 23.22 -3.23
C ASP A 505 17.70 24.41 -3.09
N VAL A 506 16.39 24.23 -3.29
CA VAL A 506 15.42 25.31 -3.15
C VAL A 506 15.39 25.82 -1.71
N VAL A 507 15.39 24.90 -0.74
CA VAL A 507 15.46 25.25 0.70
C VAL A 507 16.79 25.93 1.01
N LEU A 508 17.88 25.42 0.46
CA LEU A 508 19.22 25.99 0.66
C LEU A 508 19.29 27.45 0.17
N GLY A 509 18.75 27.73 -1.02
CA GLY A 509 18.72 29.09 -1.58
C GLY A 509 17.87 30.06 -0.76
N LEU A 510 16.68 29.63 -0.31
CA LEU A 510 15.81 30.43 0.55
C LEU A 510 16.43 30.67 1.94
N TYR A 511 17.05 29.63 2.52
CA TYR A 511 17.74 29.73 3.80
C TYR A 511 18.93 30.69 3.70
N TYR A 512 19.77 30.55 2.67
CA TYR A 512 20.90 31.45 2.42
C TYR A 512 20.42 32.89 2.30
N MET A 513 19.44 33.15 1.44
CA MET A 513 18.84 34.47 1.25
C MET A 513 18.32 35.09 2.56
N THR A 514 17.69 34.31 3.43
CA THR A 514 17.02 34.83 4.63
C THR A 514 17.90 34.91 5.86
N ARG A 515 19.15 34.47 5.76
CA ARG A 515 20.10 34.52 6.87
C ARG A 515 20.65 35.94 7.08
N SER A 516 20.77 36.34 8.35
CA SER A 516 21.38 37.62 8.74
C SER A 516 22.82 37.40 9.19
N LEU A 517 23.71 38.31 8.80
CA LEU A 517 25.11 38.33 9.24
C LEU A 517 25.47 39.72 9.79
N GLU A 518 26.46 39.76 10.67
CA GLU A 518 26.98 41.01 11.21
C GLU A 518 27.99 41.65 10.25
N ASN A 519 28.11 42.98 10.31
CA ASN A 519 29.12 43.78 9.61
C ASN A 519 29.12 43.57 8.08
N LYS A 520 27.92 43.55 7.49
CA LYS A 520 27.74 43.41 6.04
C LYS A 520 27.44 44.75 5.37
N LYS A 521 27.80 44.86 4.09
CA LYS A 521 27.65 46.09 3.32
C LYS A 521 26.17 46.52 3.27
N GLY A 522 25.90 47.74 3.74
CA GLY A 522 24.54 48.29 3.79
C GLY A 522 23.82 48.09 5.13
N GLU A 523 24.51 47.61 6.16
CA GLU A 523 23.94 47.47 7.50
C GLU A 523 23.46 48.82 8.08
N GLY A 524 22.28 48.82 8.69
CA GLY A 524 21.65 49.99 9.30
C GLY A 524 20.99 50.96 8.33
N MET A 525 21.05 50.71 7.01
CA MET A 525 20.35 51.53 6.03
C MET A 525 18.83 51.39 6.14
N ALA A 526 18.11 52.48 5.85
CA ALA A 526 16.65 52.50 5.82
C ALA A 526 16.15 52.72 4.38
N PHE A 527 15.17 51.92 3.96
CA PHE A 527 14.61 51.93 2.61
C PHE A 527 13.11 52.26 2.62
N ALA A 528 12.68 53.03 1.63
CA ALA A 528 11.31 53.52 1.52
C ALA A 528 10.32 52.46 0.98
N ASN A 529 10.79 51.49 0.19
CA ASN A 529 10.01 50.39 -0.37
C ASN A 529 10.91 49.23 -0.87
N ILE A 530 10.28 48.12 -1.26
CA ILE A 530 10.97 46.91 -1.78
C ILE A 530 11.69 47.19 -3.11
N ALA A 531 11.14 48.06 -3.97
CA ALA A 531 11.77 48.40 -5.25
C ALA A 531 13.11 49.12 -5.07
N GLU A 532 13.24 49.95 -4.03
CA GLU A 532 14.49 50.59 -3.66
C GLU A 532 15.52 49.59 -3.14
N VAL A 533 15.10 48.62 -2.33
CA VAL A 533 15.95 47.51 -1.86
C VAL A 533 16.50 46.72 -3.06
N LYS A 534 15.63 46.36 -4.01
CA LYS A 534 16.00 45.64 -5.24
C LYS A 534 17.02 46.42 -6.06
N ARG A 535 16.77 47.72 -6.29
CA ARG A 535 17.71 48.60 -7.00
C ARG A 535 19.05 48.72 -6.28
N ALA A 536 19.05 48.81 -4.95
CA ALA A 536 20.28 48.88 -4.16
C ALA A 536 21.09 47.58 -4.25
N TYR A 537 20.41 46.44 -4.21
CA TYR A 537 21.01 45.12 -4.36
C TYR A 537 21.57 44.89 -5.77
N ASP A 538 20.81 45.23 -6.80
CA ASP A 538 21.23 45.09 -8.21
C ASP A 538 22.45 45.98 -8.52
N ASN A 539 22.51 47.17 -7.93
CA ASN A 539 23.68 48.07 -8.01
C ASN A 539 24.85 47.66 -7.09
N ARG A 540 24.74 46.55 -6.35
CA ARG A 540 25.75 46.03 -5.41
C ARG A 540 26.17 47.03 -4.33
N VAL A 541 25.26 47.94 -3.97
CA VAL A 541 25.45 48.89 -2.85
C VAL A 541 25.31 48.15 -1.53
N VAL A 542 24.51 47.09 -1.51
CA VAL A 542 24.17 46.31 -0.31
C VAL A 542 24.28 44.80 -0.54
N GLU A 543 24.46 44.03 0.53
CA GLU A 543 24.55 42.56 0.51
C GLU A 543 23.28 41.88 1.05
N LEU A 544 22.98 40.65 0.60
CA LEU A 544 21.75 39.93 0.97
C LEU A 544 21.52 39.82 2.49
N HIS A 545 22.60 39.57 3.23
CA HIS A 545 22.56 39.27 4.66
C HIS A 545 22.59 40.51 5.55
N ALA A 546 22.73 41.73 4.99
CA ALA A 546 22.82 42.94 5.77
C ALA A 546 21.47 43.29 6.41
N ARG A 547 21.51 43.72 7.67
CA ARG A 547 20.34 44.13 8.45
C ARG A 547 19.94 45.55 8.11
N VAL A 548 18.68 45.73 7.72
CA VAL A 548 18.15 46.98 7.18
C VAL A 548 16.75 47.25 7.72
N LYS A 549 16.33 48.51 7.69
CA LYS A 549 14.96 48.91 8.01
C LYS A 549 14.19 49.14 6.72
N VAL A 550 13.09 48.44 6.51
CA VAL A 550 12.30 48.60 5.28
C VAL A 550 10.87 48.94 5.65
N ARG A 551 10.31 49.94 4.98
CA ARG A 551 8.87 50.22 5.05
C ARG A 551 8.11 49.23 4.17
N ILE A 552 7.28 48.40 4.79
CA ILE A 552 6.48 47.36 4.15
C ILE A 552 5.00 47.70 4.34
N THR A 553 4.22 47.57 3.27
CA THR A 553 2.77 47.73 3.28
C THR A 553 2.14 46.35 3.14
N GLU A 554 1.45 45.90 4.17
CA GLU A 554 0.77 44.60 4.23
C GLU A 554 -0.74 44.80 4.18
N VAL A 555 -1.44 43.90 3.49
CA VAL A 555 -2.89 43.84 3.51
C VAL A 555 -3.29 42.85 4.60
N VAL A 556 -3.94 43.31 5.66
CA VAL A 556 -4.46 42.47 6.73
C VAL A 556 -5.97 42.33 6.52
N THR A 557 -6.47 41.10 6.65
CA THR A 557 -7.91 40.83 6.58
C THR A 557 -8.44 40.70 8.00
N ASP A 558 -9.42 41.53 8.37
CA ASP A 558 -10.10 41.44 9.67
C ASP A 558 -11.06 40.24 9.73
N GLU A 559 -11.57 39.91 10.93
CA GLU A 559 -12.53 38.82 11.17
C GLU A 559 -13.82 38.94 10.33
N ASP A 560 -14.19 40.16 9.92
CA ASP A 560 -15.33 40.45 9.04
C ASP A 560 -15.01 40.36 7.53
N GLY A 561 -13.78 39.96 7.16
CA GLY A 561 -13.35 39.82 5.76
C GLY A 561 -12.94 41.13 5.07
N ILE A 562 -12.89 42.25 5.80
CA ILE A 562 -12.51 43.57 5.27
C ILE A 562 -10.98 43.66 5.18
N LYS A 563 -10.46 44.03 4.00
CA LYS A 563 -9.03 44.22 3.75
C LYS A 563 -8.58 45.62 4.16
N GLN A 564 -7.68 45.71 5.14
CA GLN A 564 -7.04 46.95 5.56
C GLN A 564 -5.56 46.98 5.21
N ASN A 565 -5.06 48.13 4.76
CA ASN A 565 -3.63 48.31 4.48
C ASN A 565 -2.91 48.82 5.73
N LYS A 566 -2.02 48.00 6.29
CA LYS A 566 -1.14 48.38 7.41
C LYS A 566 0.26 48.60 6.88
N THR A 567 0.77 49.83 7.05
CA THR A 567 2.16 50.15 6.70
C THR A 567 2.99 50.28 7.96
N SER A 568 4.11 49.56 8.02
CA SER A 568 5.02 49.57 9.16
C SER A 568 6.48 49.60 8.69
N ILE A 569 7.37 50.12 9.54
CA ILE A 569 8.82 50.01 9.34
C ILE A 569 9.27 48.77 10.11
N VAL A 570 9.84 47.81 9.40
CA VAL A 570 10.22 46.50 9.96
C VAL A 570 11.73 46.32 9.88
N ASP A 571 12.32 45.81 10.95
CA ASP A 571 13.71 45.37 10.97
C ASP A 571 13.81 44.01 10.23
N THR A 572 14.58 43.97 9.16
CA THR A 572 14.68 42.80 8.29
C THR A 572 16.06 42.70 7.63
N THR A 573 16.26 41.72 6.74
CA THR A 573 17.43 41.65 5.87
C THR A 573 17.03 41.96 4.43
N ILE A 574 17.99 42.31 3.58
CA ILE A 574 17.73 42.55 2.16
C ILE A 574 17.12 41.32 1.49
N GLY A 575 17.63 40.13 1.78
CA GLY A 575 17.06 38.90 1.22
C GLY A 575 15.62 38.63 1.69
N ARG A 576 15.29 38.87 2.96
CA ARG A 576 13.91 38.76 3.47
C ARG A 576 12.99 39.81 2.86
N ALA A 577 13.47 41.04 2.69
CA ALA A 577 12.71 42.11 2.03
C ALA A 577 12.43 41.78 0.55
N LEU A 578 13.37 41.15 -0.16
CA LEU A 578 13.15 40.68 -1.54
C LEU A 578 12.11 39.56 -1.61
N LEU A 579 11.99 38.71 -0.59
CA LEU A 579 10.93 37.71 -0.52
C LEU A 579 9.54 38.33 -0.34
N ALA A 580 9.43 39.57 0.16
CA ALA A 580 8.14 40.25 0.23
C ALA A 580 7.50 40.47 -1.15
N GLU A 581 8.29 40.52 -2.23
CA GLU A 581 7.79 40.65 -3.61
C GLU A 581 7.00 39.41 -4.06
N ILE A 582 7.33 38.22 -3.54
CA ILE A 582 6.67 36.97 -3.95
C ILE A 582 5.50 36.57 -3.05
N LEU A 583 5.40 37.16 -1.86
CA LEU A 583 4.33 36.86 -0.90
C LEU A 583 2.96 37.22 -1.50
N PRO A 584 1.94 36.35 -1.33
CA PRO A 584 0.59 36.68 -1.74
C PRO A 584 -0.01 37.74 -0.80
N GLU A 585 -0.90 38.57 -1.34
CA GLU A 585 -1.64 39.55 -0.56
C GLU A 585 -2.50 38.86 0.51
N GLY A 586 -2.46 39.35 1.76
CA GLY A 586 -3.18 38.77 2.88
C GLY A 586 -2.34 37.91 3.83
N LEU A 587 -1.11 37.54 3.45
CA LEU A 587 -0.20 36.79 4.31
C LEU A 587 0.72 37.73 5.12
N PRO A 588 0.84 37.59 6.46
CA PRO A 588 1.71 38.44 7.26
C PRO A 588 3.19 38.30 6.91
N PHE A 589 3.91 39.42 6.73
CA PHE A 589 5.35 39.40 6.45
C PHE A 589 6.16 38.80 7.60
N ALA A 590 5.64 38.86 8.83
CA ALA A 590 6.25 38.27 10.02
C ALA A 590 6.60 36.78 9.83
N LEU A 591 5.79 36.03 9.07
CA LEU A 591 6.05 34.62 8.77
C LEU A 591 7.28 34.44 7.87
N ALA A 592 7.51 35.36 6.93
CA ALA A 592 8.66 35.36 6.04
C ALA A 592 9.89 36.04 6.65
N ASN A 593 9.73 36.89 7.68
CA ASN A 593 10.83 37.60 8.35
C ASN A 593 11.60 36.71 9.35
N THR A 594 11.83 35.46 9.00
CA THR A 594 12.60 34.49 9.80
C THR A 594 13.62 33.77 8.91
N GLU A 595 14.55 33.02 9.51
CA GLU A 595 15.41 32.13 8.74
C GLU A 595 14.57 30.98 8.18
N LEU A 596 14.46 30.90 6.85
CA LEU A 596 13.60 29.93 6.17
C LEU A 596 14.26 28.54 6.13
N THR A 597 14.20 27.83 7.25
CA THR A 597 14.47 26.39 7.30
C THR A 597 13.35 25.60 6.60
N LYS A 598 13.60 24.33 6.27
CA LYS A 598 12.58 23.44 5.69
C LYS A 598 11.25 23.43 6.47
N LYS A 599 11.33 23.44 7.81
CA LYS A 599 10.16 23.47 8.71
C LYS A 599 9.41 24.80 8.60
N ASN A 600 10.13 25.92 8.59
CA ASN A 600 9.54 27.24 8.47
C ASN A 600 8.90 27.46 7.09
N ILE A 601 9.49 26.94 6.02
CA ILE A 601 8.91 26.96 4.67
C ILE A 601 7.61 26.15 4.61
N SER A 602 7.59 24.95 5.20
CA SER A 602 6.36 24.14 5.28
C SER A 602 5.25 24.89 6.02
N ARG A 603 5.58 25.52 7.16
CA ARG A 603 4.65 26.35 7.92
C ARG A 603 4.14 27.53 7.09
N LEU A 604 5.01 28.20 6.34
CA LEU A 604 4.66 29.32 5.48
C LEU A 604 3.65 28.92 4.38
N ILE A 605 3.88 27.78 3.71
CA ILE A 605 2.96 27.24 2.70
C ILE A 605 1.64 26.80 3.35
N ASN A 606 1.69 26.18 4.53
CA ASN A 606 0.48 25.76 5.25
C ASN A 606 -0.40 26.97 5.63
N SER A 607 0.20 28.03 6.17
CA SER A 607 -0.52 29.27 6.48
C SER A 607 -1.13 29.90 5.24
N SER A 608 -0.42 29.90 4.10
CA SER A 608 -0.97 30.34 2.81
C SER A 608 -2.21 29.51 2.43
N TYR A 609 -2.14 28.18 2.56
CA TYR A 609 -3.26 27.31 2.21
C TYR A 609 -4.50 27.57 3.05
N ARG A 610 -4.32 27.75 4.36
CA ARG A 610 -5.43 27.94 5.31
C ARG A 610 -6.07 29.32 5.22
N GLN A 611 -5.29 30.38 4.96
CA GLN A 611 -5.81 31.75 4.91
C GLN A 611 -6.28 32.19 3.52
N LEU A 612 -5.58 31.78 2.45
CA LEU A 612 -5.77 32.29 1.09
C LEU A 612 -6.38 31.24 0.15
N GLY A 613 -6.29 29.96 0.52
CA GLY A 613 -6.81 28.84 -0.26
C GLY A 613 -5.84 28.29 -1.31
N LEU A 614 -6.39 27.46 -2.20
CA LEU A 614 -5.61 26.60 -3.11
C LEU A 614 -4.81 27.40 -4.17
N LYS A 615 -5.47 28.30 -4.89
CA LYS A 615 -4.90 28.95 -6.08
C LYS A 615 -3.68 29.79 -5.74
N ASP A 616 -3.79 30.66 -4.74
CA ASP A 616 -2.71 31.56 -4.33
C ASP A 616 -1.53 30.78 -3.75
N THR A 617 -1.81 29.69 -3.03
CA THR A 617 -0.78 28.79 -2.50
C THR A 617 0.01 28.09 -3.59
N VAL A 618 -0.63 27.63 -4.66
CA VAL A 618 0.05 27.01 -5.81
C VAL A 618 0.97 28.02 -6.51
N VAL A 619 0.46 29.23 -6.78
CA VAL A 619 1.25 30.29 -7.41
C VAL A 619 2.44 30.68 -6.53
N PHE A 620 2.22 30.75 -5.21
CA PHE A 620 3.26 31.07 -4.25
C PHE A 620 4.33 29.97 -4.18
N ALA A 621 3.94 28.69 -4.18
CA ALA A 621 4.88 27.57 -4.19
C ALA A 621 5.78 27.56 -5.44
N ASP A 622 5.23 27.83 -6.63
CA ASP A 622 6.00 27.95 -7.86
C ASP A 622 7.00 29.13 -7.79
N LYS A 623 6.56 30.31 -7.32
CA LYS A 623 7.44 31.48 -7.13
C LYS A 623 8.56 31.22 -6.12
N LEU A 624 8.26 30.53 -5.01
CA LEU A 624 9.25 30.11 -4.02
C LEU A 624 10.29 29.17 -4.65
N MET A 625 9.86 28.23 -5.49
CA MET A 625 10.75 27.33 -6.21
C MET A 625 11.72 28.09 -7.11
N TYR A 626 11.21 28.97 -7.98
CA TYR A 626 12.06 29.76 -8.89
C TYR A 626 13.05 30.64 -8.13
N THR A 627 12.59 31.28 -7.05
CA THR A 627 13.43 32.12 -6.18
C THR A 627 14.53 31.29 -5.51
N GLY A 628 14.17 30.15 -4.92
CA GLY A 628 15.15 29.28 -4.26
C GLY A 628 16.24 28.80 -5.22
N PHE A 629 15.90 28.35 -6.43
CA PHE A 629 16.93 27.95 -7.41
C PHE A 629 17.83 29.11 -7.85
N ALA A 630 17.27 30.30 -8.08
CA ALA A 630 18.06 31.46 -8.48
C ALA A 630 19.08 31.86 -7.41
N TYR A 631 18.66 31.90 -6.14
CA TYR A 631 19.55 32.28 -5.04
C TYR A 631 20.47 31.14 -4.57
N ALA A 632 20.07 29.88 -4.70
CA ALA A 632 20.97 28.74 -4.48
C ALA A 632 22.16 28.76 -5.45
N THR A 633 21.89 29.05 -6.74
CA THR A 633 22.95 29.20 -7.76
C THR A 633 23.91 30.33 -7.42
N ARG A 634 23.38 31.48 -6.95
CA ARG A 634 24.19 32.65 -6.55
C ARG A 634 24.98 32.43 -5.26
N ALA A 635 24.46 31.60 -4.34
CA ALA A 635 25.11 31.28 -3.09
C ALA A 635 26.44 30.54 -3.30
N GLY A 636 26.60 29.80 -4.40
CA GLY A 636 27.84 29.13 -4.75
C GLY A 636 28.29 28.10 -3.70
N VAL A 637 27.32 27.47 -3.00
CA VAL A 637 27.61 26.51 -1.93
C VAL A 637 28.33 25.29 -2.53
N SER A 638 29.47 24.95 -1.95
CA SER A 638 30.33 23.84 -2.35
C SER A 638 30.69 22.98 -1.15
N ILE A 639 31.22 21.77 -1.36
CA ILE A 639 31.76 20.92 -0.30
C ILE A 639 33.23 20.67 -0.60
N GLY A 640 34.11 21.18 0.26
CA GLY A 640 35.55 20.92 0.26
C GLY A 640 35.98 20.04 1.42
N ILE A 641 37.24 19.60 1.37
CA ILE A 641 37.86 18.86 2.48
C ILE A 641 38.05 19.75 3.73
N ASP A 642 38.25 21.05 3.53
CA ASP A 642 38.47 22.01 4.61
C ASP A 642 37.18 22.41 5.32
N ASP A 643 36.02 22.22 4.70
CA ASP A 643 34.72 22.42 5.34
C ASP A 643 34.49 21.39 6.46
N MET A 644 35.15 20.23 6.42
CA MET A 644 34.98 19.13 7.38
C MET A 644 35.83 19.33 8.64
N LEU A 645 35.62 20.41 9.39
CA LEU A 645 36.43 20.77 10.57
C LEU A 645 36.36 19.72 11.69
N ILE A 646 37.52 19.15 12.04
CA ILE A 646 37.65 18.19 13.15
C ILE A 646 37.89 18.98 14.44
N PRO A 647 37.13 18.73 15.53
CA PRO A 647 37.33 19.44 16.79
C PRO A 647 38.65 19.04 17.44
N ASP A 648 39.43 20.01 17.90
CA ASP A 648 40.73 19.79 18.56
C ASP A 648 40.57 18.99 19.87
N GLU A 649 39.45 19.18 20.57
CA GLU A 649 39.09 18.49 21.81
C GLU A 649 38.93 16.97 21.64
N LYS A 650 38.73 16.48 20.40
CA LYS A 650 38.51 15.06 20.10
C LYS A 650 39.59 14.17 20.70
N LYS A 651 40.87 14.57 20.59
CA LYS A 651 41.99 13.77 21.08
C LYS A 651 41.91 13.58 22.60
N GLY A 652 41.61 14.65 23.34
CA GLY A 652 41.46 14.59 24.79
C GLY A 652 40.30 13.69 25.23
N ILE A 653 39.14 13.84 24.57
CA ILE A 653 37.95 13.02 24.86
C ILE A 653 38.20 11.52 24.60
N LEU A 654 38.94 11.19 23.54
CA LEU A 654 39.29 9.79 23.25
C LEU A 654 40.24 9.20 24.29
N THR A 655 41.25 9.96 24.74
CA THR A 655 42.19 9.50 25.77
C THR A 655 41.50 9.24 27.11
N GLU A 656 40.55 10.09 27.49
CA GLU A 656 39.71 9.91 28.68
C GLU A 656 38.89 8.62 28.60
N ALA A 657 38.20 8.39 27.48
CA ALA A 657 37.39 7.20 27.26
C ALA A 657 38.23 5.90 27.24
N GLU A 658 39.43 5.94 26.66
CA GLU A 658 40.34 4.80 26.65
C GLU A 658 40.85 4.44 28.05
N ALA A 659 41.10 5.44 28.89
CA ALA A 659 41.47 5.23 30.28
C ALA A 659 40.33 4.59 31.09
N GLU A 660 39.09 5.08 30.93
CA GLU A 660 37.91 4.48 31.58
C GLU A 660 37.71 3.01 31.15
N VAL A 661 37.87 2.70 29.86
CA VAL A 661 37.74 1.32 29.35
C VAL A 661 38.82 0.42 29.93
N LEU A 662 40.04 0.92 30.11
CA LEU A 662 41.16 0.17 30.69
C LEU A 662 40.91 -0.12 32.18
N GLU A 663 40.38 0.83 32.94
CA GLU A 663 39.97 0.62 34.33
C GLU A 663 38.89 -0.46 34.45
N ILE A 664 37.87 -0.44 33.60
CA ILE A 664 36.82 -1.49 33.57
C ILE A 664 37.40 -2.85 33.19
N GLN A 665 38.42 -2.89 32.33
CA GLN A 665 39.11 -4.13 31.96
C GLN A 665 39.92 -4.69 33.14
N GLU A 666 40.57 -3.84 33.94
CA GLU A 666 41.27 -4.23 35.17
C GLU A 666 40.29 -4.72 36.25
N GLN A 667 39.13 -4.07 36.40
CA GLN A 667 38.06 -4.53 37.29
C GLN A 667 37.55 -5.92 36.87
N TYR A 668 37.46 -6.20 35.57
CA TYR A 668 37.12 -7.53 35.07
C TYR A 668 38.21 -8.57 35.37
N GLN A 669 39.49 -8.23 35.18
CA GLN A 669 40.62 -9.12 35.46
C GLN A 669 40.76 -9.44 36.96
N SER A 670 40.43 -8.49 37.83
CA SER A 670 40.40 -8.66 39.28
C SER A 670 39.13 -9.36 39.80
N GLY A 671 38.17 -9.67 38.92
CA GLY A 671 36.95 -10.41 39.26
C GLY A 671 35.83 -9.57 39.88
N LEU A 672 35.92 -8.24 39.86
CA LEU A 672 34.90 -7.33 40.40
C LEU A 672 33.66 -7.20 39.50
N VAL A 673 33.80 -7.47 38.20
CA VAL A 673 32.76 -7.29 37.19
C VAL A 673 32.62 -8.55 36.35
N THR A 674 31.40 -8.89 35.94
CA THR A 674 31.16 -10.03 35.04
C THR A 674 31.44 -9.68 33.57
N ALA A 675 31.61 -10.68 32.70
CA ALA A 675 31.89 -10.44 31.29
C ALA A 675 30.77 -9.67 30.56
N GLY A 676 29.51 -9.91 30.94
CA GLY A 676 28.34 -9.21 30.37
C GLY A 676 28.26 -7.76 30.83
N GLU A 677 28.48 -7.49 32.11
CA GLU A 677 28.52 -6.13 32.66
C GLU A 677 29.68 -5.32 32.08
N ARG A 678 30.87 -5.94 31.93
CA ARG A 678 32.02 -5.33 31.25
C ARG A 678 31.64 -4.87 29.85
N TYR A 679 31.04 -5.77 29.06
CA TYR A 679 30.61 -5.46 27.70
C TYR A 679 29.62 -4.28 27.66
N ASN A 680 28.60 -4.28 28.52
CA ASN A 680 27.61 -3.19 28.56
C ASN A 680 28.26 -1.86 28.97
N LYS A 681 29.10 -1.85 30.01
CA LYS A 681 29.82 -0.64 30.46
C LYS A 681 30.71 -0.07 29.35
N VAL A 682 31.48 -0.92 28.65
CA VAL A 682 32.35 -0.48 27.54
C VAL A 682 31.53 0.12 26.40
N VAL A 683 30.40 -0.50 26.03
CA VAL A 683 29.50 0.04 25.00
C VAL A 683 28.93 1.40 25.43
N ASP A 684 28.53 1.56 26.69
CA ASP A 684 27.97 2.81 27.21
C ASP A 684 29.00 3.94 27.23
N ILE A 685 30.24 3.67 27.65
CA ILE A 685 31.36 4.63 27.61
C ILE A 685 31.56 5.14 26.17
N TRP A 686 31.64 4.23 25.20
CA TRP A 686 31.83 4.62 23.80
C TRP A 686 30.63 5.36 23.21
N SER A 687 29.40 5.04 23.63
CA SER A 687 28.20 5.78 23.23
C SER A 687 28.24 7.22 23.74
N ARG A 688 28.56 7.42 25.03
CA ARG A 688 28.71 8.75 25.65
C ARG A 688 29.83 9.56 25.00
N THR A 689 30.97 8.93 24.75
CA THR A 689 32.13 9.54 24.08
C THR A 689 31.76 10.04 22.69
N ASN A 690 30.98 9.25 21.95
CA ASN A 690 30.50 9.61 20.61
C ASN A 690 29.55 10.82 20.64
N GLU A 691 28.70 10.95 21.66
CA GLU A 691 27.84 12.13 21.86
C GLU A 691 28.65 13.37 22.26
N ARG A 692 29.64 13.24 23.15
CA ARG A 692 30.55 14.35 23.53
C ARG A 692 31.30 14.90 22.31
N ILE A 693 31.85 14.01 21.48
CA ILE A 693 32.54 14.41 20.23
C ILE A 693 31.57 15.06 19.25
N ALA A 694 30.34 14.54 19.14
CA ALA A 694 29.34 15.14 18.26
C ALA A 694 28.99 16.57 18.67
N LYS A 695 28.86 16.82 19.98
CA LYS A 695 28.58 18.14 20.53
C LYS A 695 29.74 19.11 20.27
N ALA A 696 30.97 18.72 20.64
CA ALA A 696 32.16 19.53 20.41
C ALA A 696 32.35 19.88 18.92
N MET A 697 32.09 18.92 18.03
CA MET A 697 32.13 19.14 16.58
C MET A 697 31.07 20.16 16.13
N MET A 698 29.83 20.04 16.60
CA MET A 698 28.75 20.97 16.23
C MET A 698 29.02 22.39 16.72
N ASP A 699 29.56 22.54 17.93
CA ASP A 699 29.92 23.84 18.49
C ASP A 699 31.06 24.49 17.67
N THR A 700 32.06 23.69 17.26
CA THR A 700 33.19 24.13 16.43
C THR A 700 32.77 24.53 15.02
N ILE A 701 31.92 23.74 14.35
CA ILE A 701 31.51 24.02 12.97
C ILE A 701 30.40 25.06 12.87
N GLY A 702 29.59 25.20 13.92
CA GLY A 702 28.37 26.02 13.93
C GLY A 702 28.60 27.48 14.27
N THR A 703 29.71 27.83 14.91
CA THR A 703 30.04 29.21 15.31
C THR A 703 31.29 29.72 14.59
N GLU A 704 31.29 31.02 14.26
CA GLU A 704 32.41 31.72 13.64
C GLU A 704 32.57 33.08 14.32
N LYS A 705 33.82 33.44 14.65
CA LYS A 705 34.15 34.70 15.31
C LYS A 705 34.28 35.82 14.29
N VAL A 706 33.45 36.86 14.41
CA VAL A 706 33.48 38.02 13.50
C VAL A 706 33.58 39.32 14.29
N VAL A 707 34.32 40.28 13.73
CA VAL A 707 34.48 41.63 14.29
C VAL A 707 33.28 42.47 13.87
N ASN A 708 32.52 42.95 14.84
CA ASN A 708 31.38 43.81 14.62
C ASN A 708 31.82 45.24 14.23
N ALA A 709 30.91 46.10 13.75
CA ALA A 709 31.19 47.49 13.38
C ALA A 709 31.79 48.35 14.52
N LYS A 710 31.63 47.91 15.78
CA LYS A 710 32.20 48.53 16.99
C LYS A 710 33.60 48.01 17.38
N GLY A 711 34.16 47.08 16.62
CA GLY A 711 35.48 46.47 16.91
C GLY A 711 35.46 45.31 17.91
N GLU A 712 34.28 44.89 18.38
CA GLU A 712 34.12 43.77 19.31
C GLU A 712 34.01 42.43 18.56
N THR A 713 34.67 41.39 19.06
CA THR A 713 34.57 40.03 18.52
C THR A 713 33.30 39.37 19.04
N ILE A 714 32.36 39.07 18.15
CA ILE A 714 31.10 38.41 18.47
C ILE A 714 31.06 37.05 17.77
N ASP A 715 30.50 36.05 18.44
CA ASP A 715 30.22 34.76 17.84
C ASP A 715 28.96 34.87 16.99
N GLN A 716 29.10 34.61 15.68
CA GLN A 716 27.97 34.50 14.75
C GLN A 716 27.84 33.05 14.26
N LYS A 717 26.68 32.71 13.70
CA LYS A 717 26.51 31.40 13.06
C LYS A 717 27.46 31.28 11.86
N SER A 718 28.19 30.17 11.78
CA SER A 718 29.20 29.88 10.75
C SER A 718 28.62 29.75 9.35
N MET A 719 29.29 30.33 8.35
CA MET A 719 28.93 30.19 6.94
C MET A 719 29.52 28.93 6.27
N ASN A 720 30.01 27.98 7.07
CA ASN A 720 30.46 26.69 6.56
C ASN A 720 29.34 25.95 5.81
N SER A 721 29.64 25.47 4.61
CA SER A 721 28.67 24.82 3.73
C SER A 721 28.02 23.58 4.33
N LEU A 722 28.79 22.71 5.00
CA LEU A 722 28.27 21.51 5.66
C LEU A 722 27.28 21.86 6.76
N TYR A 723 27.59 22.90 7.55
CA TYR A 723 26.70 23.39 8.59
C TYR A 723 25.42 23.98 7.99
N ILE A 724 25.52 24.83 6.96
CA ILE A 724 24.36 25.41 6.28
C ILE A 724 23.43 24.33 5.72
N MET A 725 23.98 23.29 5.07
CA MET A 725 23.18 22.20 4.50
C MET A 725 22.36 21.46 5.57
N ALA A 726 22.96 21.19 6.73
CA ALA A 726 22.28 20.50 7.83
C ALA A 726 21.33 21.41 8.63
N ASP A 727 21.72 22.64 8.95
CA ASP A 727 20.90 23.59 9.73
C ASP A 727 19.65 24.02 8.94
N SER A 728 19.79 24.24 7.63
CA SER A 728 18.65 24.54 6.75
C SER A 728 17.65 23.38 6.64
N GLY A 729 18.10 22.14 6.92
CA GLY A 729 17.34 20.92 6.69
C GLY A 729 17.21 20.55 5.21
N ALA A 730 18.01 21.15 4.32
CA ALA A 730 18.05 20.86 2.90
C ALA A 730 18.57 19.44 2.63
N ARG A 731 19.73 19.13 3.21
CA ARG A 731 20.39 17.81 3.11
C ARG A 731 21.41 17.67 4.23
N GLY A 732 21.53 16.49 4.82
CA GLY A 732 22.45 16.28 5.93
C GLY A 732 21.72 16.17 7.26
N SER A 733 22.21 15.29 8.13
CA SER A 733 21.83 15.27 9.54
C SER A 733 23.07 15.46 10.41
N GLN A 734 22.89 15.86 11.66
CA GLN A 734 23.99 15.96 12.63
C GLN A 734 24.76 14.63 12.74
N ALA A 735 24.05 13.49 12.64
CA ALA A 735 24.67 12.17 12.63
C ALA A 735 25.57 11.92 11.41
N GLN A 736 25.24 12.48 10.25
CA GLN A 736 26.08 12.38 9.04
C GLN A 736 27.30 13.28 9.13
N ILE A 737 27.16 14.52 9.61
CA ILE A 737 28.29 15.43 9.84
C ILE A 737 29.26 14.80 10.86
N ARG A 738 28.72 14.18 11.92
CA ARG A 738 29.49 13.43 12.91
C ARG A 738 30.38 12.37 12.29
N GLN A 739 29.88 11.61 11.31
CA GLN A 739 30.69 10.59 10.64
C GLN A 739 31.78 11.19 9.73
N LEU A 740 31.57 12.39 9.20
CA LEU A 740 32.53 13.08 8.34
C LEU A 740 33.69 13.68 9.14
N ALA A 741 33.39 14.40 10.23
CA ALA A 741 34.39 15.21 10.96
C ALA A 741 34.55 14.86 12.45
N GLY A 742 33.63 14.12 13.05
CA GLY A 742 33.69 13.67 14.45
C GLY A 742 34.35 12.31 14.59
N MET A 743 33.55 11.28 14.87
CA MET A 743 33.92 9.86 14.85
C MET A 743 32.78 9.04 14.25
N ARG A 744 33.09 7.87 13.67
CA ARG A 744 32.05 6.98 13.13
C ARG A 744 31.30 6.22 14.24
N GLY A 745 32.00 5.84 15.32
CA GLY A 745 31.39 5.25 16.51
C GLY A 745 31.16 3.74 16.43
N LEU A 746 30.16 3.27 17.16
CA LEU A 746 29.84 1.85 17.35
C LEU A 746 29.01 1.29 16.19
N MET A 747 29.38 0.09 15.71
CA MET A 747 28.71 -0.60 14.60
C MET A 747 27.92 -1.82 15.11
N ALA A 748 26.81 -2.14 14.43
CA ALA A 748 26.03 -3.34 14.73
C ALA A 748 26.52 -4.54 13.90
N ARG A 749 26.53 -5.72 14.53
CA ARG A 749 26.71 -7.01 13.86
C ARG A 749 25.40 -7.47 13.19
N PRO A 750 25.42 -8.47 12.29
CA PRO A 750 24.22 -8.94 11.60
C PRO A 750 23.13 -9.52 12.50
N ASP A 751 23.49 -9.99 13.71
CA ASP A 751 22.60 -10.45 14.78
C ASP A 751 21.99 -9.29 15.59
N GLY A 752 22.44 -8.05 15.38
CA GLY A 752 21.95 -6.85 16.06
C GLY A 752 22.71 -6.48 17.33
N SER A 753 23.65 -7.31 17.78
CA SER A 753 24.57 -6.94 18.87
C SER A 753 25.56 -5.86 18.41
N ILE A 754 26.07 -5.08 19.37
CA ILE A 754 27.01 -4.00 19.09
C ILE A 754 28.44 -4.56 19.12
N ILE A 755 29.29 -4.11 18.20
CA ILE A 755 30.72 -4.43 18.24
C ILE A 755 31.37 -3.56 19.32
N GLU A 756 31.98 -4.18 20.33
CA GLU A 756 32.64 -3.49 21.44
C GLU A 756 33.81 -2.60 20.99
N THR A 757 34.43 -2.90 19.84
CA THR A 757 35.50 -2.11 19.24
C THR A 757 34.91 -0.99 18.37
N PRO A 758 34.96 0.28 18.80
CA PRO A 758 34.43 1.40 18.03
C PRO A 758 35.35 1.76 16.87
N ILE A 759 34.80 2.48 15.89
CA ILE A 759 35.57 3.16 14.87
C ILE A 759 35.86 4.58 15.35
N LYS A 760 37.12 4.82 15.75
CA LYS A 760 37.58 6.11 16.32
C LYS A 760 37.79 7.16 15.23
N ALA A 761 38.16 6.72 14.03
CA ALA A 761 38.36 7.57 12.88
C ALA A 761 37.03 8.11 12.30
N ASN A 762 37.14 9.20 11.55
CA ASN A 762 36.08 9.74 10.69
C ASN A 762 36.45 9.59 9.20
N PHE A 763 35.55 9.98 8.30
CA PHE A 763 35.82 9.86 6.85
C PHE A 763 36.91 10.81 6.34
N ARG A 764 37.12 11.97 6.99
CA ARG A 764 38.21 12.90 6.64
C ARG A 764 39.59 12.32 6.99
N GLU A 765 39.71 11.66 8.14
CA GLU A 765 40.93 11.01 8.61
C GLU A 765 41.22 9.70 7.85
N GLY A 766 40.17 9.04 7.35
CA GLY A 766 40.25 7.75 6.67
C GLY A 766 40.09 6.57 7.62
N LEU A 767 39.62 5.44 7.10
CA LEU A 767 39.38 4.22 7.87
C LEU A 767 40.48 3.20 7.57
N ASN A 768 40.97 2.52 8.61
CA ASN A 768 41.86 1.37 8.40
C ASN A 768 41.07 0.14 7.89
N VAL A 769 41.77 -0.89 7.43
CA VAL A 769 41.15 -2.09 6.83
C VAL A 769 40.18 -2.78 7.80
N GLN A 770 40.53 -2.87 9.09
CA GLN A 770 39.70 -3.52 10.10
C GLN A 770 38.44 -2.71 10.41
N GLU A 771 38.55 -1.39 10.58
CA GLU A 771 37.44 -0.48 10.79
C GLU A 771 36.48 -0.48 9.60
N TYR A 772 37.02 -0.43 8.38
CA TYR A 772 36.23 -0.54 7.17
C TYR A 772 35.49 -1.88 7.13
N PHE A 773 36.19 -3.00 7.36
CA PHE A 773 35.60 -4.33 7.38
C PHE A 773 34.49 -4.46 8.44
N ASN A 774 34.72 -3.99 9.67
CA ASN A 774 33.71 -3.96 10.73
C ASN A 774 32.46 -3.17 10.29
N SER A 775 32.65 -2.04 9.60
CA SER A 775 31.54 -1.24 9.09
C SER A 775 30.70 -1.92 8.00
N THR A 776 31.29 -2.85 7.23
CA THR A 776 30.58 -3.56 6.16
C THR A 776 29.48 -4.48 6.66
N HIS A 777 29.60 -5.01 7.89
CA HIS A 777 28.61 -5.93 8.46
C HIS A 777 27.24 -5.26 8.62
N GLY A 778 27.22 -4.09 9.30
CA GLY A 778 26.01 -3.30 9.49
C GLY A 778 25.45 -2.79 8.16
N ALA A 779 26.31 -2.30 7.26
CA ALA A 779 25.89 -1.80 5.94
C ALA A 779 25.24 -2.90 5.08
N ARG A 780 25.86 -4.10 5.00
CA ARG A 780 25.32 -5.22 4.23
C ARG A 780 24.00 -5.73 4.82
N LYS A 781 23.90 -5.81 6.15
CA LYS A 781 22.66 -6.19 6.83
C LYS A 781 21.55 -5.18 6.56
N GLY A 782 21.85 -3.88 6.63
CA GLY A 782 20.92 -2.80 6.29
C GLY A 782 20.38 -2.89 4.86
N LEU A 783 21.27 -3.13 3.88
CA LEU A 783 20.88 -3.32 2.48
C LEU A 783 20.06 -4.60 2.27
N ALA A 784 20.43 -5.72 2.90
CA ALA A 784 19.69 -6.97 2.80
C ALA A 784 18.29 -6.86 3.43
N ASP A 785 18.17 -6.23 4.60
CA ASP A 785 16.90 -6.02 5.27
C ASP A 785 15.99 -5.09 4.47
N THR A 786 16.54 -4.05 3.85
CA THR A 786 15.82 -3.16 2.93
C THR A 786 15.21 -3.96 1.77
N ALA A 787 16.01 -4.83 1.14
CA ALA A 787 15.54 -5.65 0.02
C ALA A 787 14.45 -6.67 0.41
N LEU A 788 14.57 -7.30 1.59
CA LEU A 788 13.65 -8.36 2.04
C LEU A 788 12.38 -7.81 2.69
N LYS A 789 12.49 -6.83 3.60
CA LYS A 789 11.36 -6.35 4.41
C LYS A 789 10.38 -5.49 3.62
N THR A 790 10.82 -4.82 2.55
CA THR A 790 9.94 -4.05 1.64
C THR A 790 8.78 -4.90 1.11
N ALA A 791 9.02 -6.19 0.83
CA ALA A 791 7.97 -7.11 0.38
C ALA A 791 6.90 -7.37 1.46
N ASN A 792 7.29 -7.40 2.75
CA ASN A 792 6.37 -7.63 3.85
C ASN A 792 5.47 -6.42 4.10
N SER A 793 6.02 -5.21 4.08
CA SER A 793 5.25 -3.96 4.24
C SER A 793 4.25 -3.77 3.09
N GLY A 794 4.67 -4.04 1.84
CA GLY A 794 3.76 -4.01 0.70
C GLY A 794 2.67 -5.09 0.77
N TYR A 795 2.99 -6.27 1.31
CA TYR A 795 1.99 -7.33 1.53
C TYR A 795 0.99 -6.99 2.64
N LEU A 796 1.44 -6.36 3.72
CA LEU A 796 0.56 -5.83 4.78
C LEU A 796 -0.39 -4.78 4.22
N THR A 797 0.13 -3.80 3.47
CA THR A 797 -0.67 -2.75 2.83
C THR A 797 -1.79 -3.35 1.98
N ARG A 798 -1.48 -4.38 1.18
CA ARG A 798 -2.49 -5.10 0.40
C ARG A 798 -3.56 -5.75 1.26
N ARG A 799 -3.18 -6.39 2.38
CA ARG A 799 -4.16 -6.99 3.31
C ARG A 799 -5.03 -5.92 3.97
N LEU A 800 -4.48 -4.76 4.29
CA LEU A 800 -5.24 -3.64 4.83
C LEU A 800 -6.25 -3.13 3.81
N VAL A 801 -5.85 -2.97 2.54
CA VAL A 801 -6.77 -2.61 1.45
C VAL A 801 -7.86 -3.67 1.26
N ASP A 802 -7.50 -4.96 1.24
CA ASP A 802 -8.47 -6.06 1.08
C ASP A 802 -9.56 -6.05 2.19
N VAL A 803 -9.24 -5.58 3.39
CA VAL A 803 -10.20 -5.48 4.52
C VAL A 803 -10.96 -4.15 4.52
N ALA A 804 -10.33 -3.05 4.12
CA ALA A 804 -10.87 -1.71 4.25
C ALA A 804 -11.54 -1.16 2.97
N GLN A 805 -11.41 -1.82 1.82
CA GLN A 805 -11.89 -1.30 0.53
C GLN A 805 -13.39 -0.96 0.50
N ASP A 806 -14.21 -1.65 1.29
CA ASP A 806 -15.67 -1.47 1.30
C ASP A 806 -16.11 -0.27 2.17
N VAL A 807 -15.17 0.38 2.86
CA VAL A 807 -15.43 1.54 3.72
C VAL A 807 -15.39 2.83 2.89
N VAL A 808 -16.58 3.29 2.51
CA VAL A 808 -16.83 4.50 1.71
C VAL A 808 -17.76 5.45 2.47
N ILE A 809 -17.67 6.75 2.20
CA ILE A 809 -18.65 7.71 2.73
C ILE A 809 -19.97 7.59 1.97
N THR A 810 -21.03 7.15 2.66
CA THR A 810 -22.34 6.86 2.04
C THR A 810 -23.41 7.89 2.39
N GLU A 811 -23.33 8.48 3.58
CA GLU A 811 -24.30 9.45 4.08
C GLU A 811 -23.62 10.63 4.79
N VAL A 812 -24.38 11.67 5.10
CA VAL A 812 -23.85 12.86 5.79
C VAL A 812 -23.77 12.64 7.30
N ASP A 813 -24.83 12.11 7.90
CA ASP A 813 -24.94 11.91 9.36
C ASP A 813 -25.74 10.64 9.67
N CYS A 814 -25.17 9.73 10.46
CA CYS A 814 -25.86 8.53 10.96
C CYS A 814 -26.75 8.79 12.19
N GLY A 815 -26.75 10.00 12.76
CA GLY A 815 -27.57 10.40 13.91
C GLY A 815 -27.02 10.01 15.29
N THR A 816 -25.95 9.22 15.36
CA THR A 816 -25.40 8.73 16.63
C THR A 816 -24.97 9.87 17.57
N THR A 817 -25.22 9.66 18.87
CA THR A 817 -24.70 10.46 19.99
C THR A 817 -23.41 9.87 20.57
N GLU A 818 -23.04 8.66 20.14
CA GLU A 818 -21.87 7.95 20.64
C GLU A 818 -20.59 8.50 20.02
N GLY A 819 -19.55 8.58 20.84
CA GLY A 819 -18.27 9.17 20.47
C GLY A 819 -17.15 8.66 21.36
N LEU A 820 -15.92 8.96 20.97
CA LEU A 820 -14.73 8.65 21.74
C LEU A 820 -14.26 9.89 22.48
N ILE A 821 -13.92 9.72 23.76
CA ILE A 821 -13.29 10.77 24.57
C ILE A 821 -11.81 10.83 24.16
N MET A 822 -11.39 11.98 23.63
CA MET A 822 -10.01 12.26 23.25
C MET A 822 -9.33 13.06 24.35
N THR A 823 -8.11 12.63 24.70
CA THR A 823 -7.22 13.27 25.67
C THR A 823 -5.82 13.43 25.05
N PRO A 824 -4.98 14.36 25.53
CA PRO A 824 -3.57 14.40 25.14
C PRO A 824 -2.87 13.09 25.56
N ILE A 825 -1.90 12.65 24.76
CA ILE A 825 -1.08 11.47 25.09
C ILE A 825 0.15 11.95 25.86
N VAL A 826 0.26 11.55 27.12
CA VAL A 826 1.37 11.91 28.02
C VAL A 826 2.15 10.65 28.35
N GLU A 827 3.43 10.60 27.98
CA GLU A 827 4.33 9.51 28.32
C GLU A 827 5.54 10.06 29.08
N GLY A 828 5.74 9.63 30.33
CA GLY A 828 6.91 10.03 31.13
C GLY A 828 6.98 11.54 31.43
N GLY A 829 5.84 12.20 31.56
CA GLY A 829 5.71 13.64 31.82
C GLY A 829 5.81 14.54 30.60
N ASP A 830 6.21 14.01 29.46
CA ASP A 830 6.20 14.75 28.20
C ASP A 830 4.89 14.48 27.43
N VAL A 831 4.27 15.56 26.97
CA VAL A 831 3.11 15.49 26.06
C VAL A 831 3.65 15.07 24.69
N VAL A 832 3.48 13.79 24.35
CA VAL A 832 3.91 13.22 23.07
C VAL A 832 3.05 13.77 21.93
N GLU A 833 1.74 13.85 22.15
CA GLU A 833 0.79 14.39 21.20
C GLU A 833 -0.24 15.28 21.92
N PRO A 834 -0.31 16.58 21.59
CA PRO A 834 -1.22 17.51 22.25
C PRO A 834 -2.66 17.26 21.79
N LEU A 835 -3.63 17.73 22.59
CA LEU A 835 -5.05 17.55 22.28
C LEU A 835 -5.42 18.19 20.93
N LYS A 836 -4.81 19.32 20.58
CA LYS A 836 -5.07 20.03 19.32
C LYS A 836 -4.88 19.17 18.08
N ASP A 837 -3.79 18.42 18.02
CA ASP A 837 -3.43 17.64 16.83
C ASP A 837 -4.35 16.42 16.69
N ARG A 838 -4.79 15.84 17.82
CA ARG A 838 -5.70 14.67 17.84
C ARG A 838 -7.13 15.00 17.43
N VAL A 839 -7.57 16.22 17.73
CA VAL A 839 -8.97 16.64 17.62
C VAL A 839 -9.19 17.48 16.36
N LEU A 840 -8.15 18.07 15.77
CA LEU A 840 -8.23 18.81 14.51
C LEU A 840 -8.95 18.03 13.41
N GLY A 841 -9.94 18.66 12.79
CA GLY A 841 -10.73 18.10 11.69
C GLY A 841 -11.78 17.08 12.12
N ARG A 842 -11.97 16.83 13.42
CA ARG A 842 -13.04 15.95 13.92
C ARG A 842 -14.32 16.73 14.21
N VAL A 843 -15.42 15.99 14.35
CA VAL A 843 -16.73 16.55 14.71
C VAL A 843 -17.04 16.23 16.16
N VAL A 844 -17.54 17.22 16.90
CA VAL A 844 -17.86 17.07 18.32
C VAL A 844 -19.16 16.26 18.52
N ALA A 845 -19.14 15.30 19.45
CA ALA A 845 -20.29 14.44 19.74
C ALA A 845 -21.25 15.01 20.80
N GLU A 846 -20.72 15.79 21.75
CA GLU A 846 -21.48 16.44 22.83
C GLU A 846 -21.05 17.90 23.00
N ASP A 847 -21.87 18.73 23.64
CA ASP A 847 -21.51 20.12 23.88
C ASP A 847 -20.31 20.21 24.83
N VAL A 848 -19.30 21.03 24.48
CA VAL A 848 -18.08 21.20 25.28
C VAL A 848 -18.21 22.45 26.15
N PHE A 849 -18.13 22.25 27.45
CA PHE A 849 -18.26 23.31 28.46
C PHE A 849 -16.90 23.75 29.00
N LEU A 850 -16.87 24.95 29.58
CA LEU A 850 -15.67 25.52 30.20
C LEU A 850 -15.45 24.89 31.58
N PRO A 851 -14.21 24.61 32.01
CA PRO A 851 -13.98 24.02 33.31
C PRO A 851 -14.47 24.93 34.46
N GLY A 852 -15.66 24.66 35.01
CA GLY A 852 -16.30 25.45 36.07
C GLY A 852 -17.52 26.29 35.64
N ASN A 853 -17.96 26.20 34.38
CA ASN A 853 -19.21 26.80 33.90
C ASN A 853 -19.99 25.81 33.01
N ASP A 854 -21.18 25.40 33.49
CA ASP A 854 -22.05 24.42 32.83
C ASP A 854 -23.23 25.07 32.06
N GLU A 855 -23.35 26.40 32.05
CA GLU A 855 -24.50 27.09 31.43
C GLU A 855 -24.27 27.41 29.94
N ASP A 856 -23.04 27.78 29.55
CA ASP A 856 -22.70 28.19 28.18
C ASP A 856 -21.67 27.25 27.52
N PRO A 857 -22.05 26.52 26.45
CA PRO A 857 -21.11 25.67 25.72
C PRO A 857 -20.18 26.49 24.82
N ILE A 858 -18.87 26.21 24.87
CA ILE A 858 -17.85 26.82 24.00
C ILE A 858 -18.04 26.34 22.57
N VAL A 859 -18.30 25.04 22.43
CA VAL A 859 -18.44 24.36 21.15
C VAL A 859 -19.67 23.47 21.21
N THR A 860 -20.63 23.73 20.34
CA THR A 860 -21.85 22.93 20.26
C THR A 860 -21.61 21.61 19.53
N ARG A 861 -22.46 20.63 19.79
CA ARG A 861 -22.50 19.33 19.12
C ARG A 861 -22.56 19.49 17.61
N ASN A 862 -21.96 18.53 16.90
CA ASN A 862 -21.89 18.45 15.44
C ASN A 862 -21.13 19.60 14.74
N THR A 863 -20.34 20.38 15.48
CA THR A 863 -19.40 21.34 14.90
C THR A 863 -18.13 20.62 14.42
N LEU A 864 -17.62 21.05 13.27
CA LEU A 864 -16.33 20.62 12.75
C LEU A 864 -15.24 21.47 13.41
N LEU A 865 -14.23 20.81 13.96
CA LEU A 865 -13.14 21.48 14.66
C LEU A 865 -12.05 21.90 13.69
N ASP A 866 -12.08 23.17 13.32
CA ASP A 866 -11.04 23.85 12.55
C ASP A 866 -9.96 24.45 13.46
N GLU A 867 -8.87 24.95 12.87
CA GLU A 867 -7.72 25.51 13.60
C GLU A 867 -8.13 26.64 14.58
N ALA A 868 -9.10 27.47 14.21
CA ALA A 868 -9.63 28.53 15.08
C ALA A 868 -10.38 27.98 16.30
N TRP A 869 -11.16 26.91 16.13
CA TRP A 869 -11.85 26.25 17.23
C TRP A 869 -10.86 25.57 18.17
N VAL A 870 -9.86 24.91 17.60
CA VAL A 870 -8.82 24.23 18.35
C VAL A 870 -7.98 25.22 19.16
N ALA A 871 -7.65 26.39 18.61
CA ALA A 871 -6.97 27.46 19.35
C ALA A 871 -7.82 27.95 20.53
N LYS A 872 -9.13 28.20 20.31
CA LYS A 872 -10.06 28.57 21.39
C LYS A 872 -10.15 27.50 22.49
N LEU A 873 -10.12 26.22 22.14
CA LEU A 873 -10.14 25.11 23.09
C LEU A 873 -8.83 25.00 23.90
N GLU A 874 -7.69 25.28 23.27
CA GLU A 874 -6.38 25.33 23.92
C GLU A 874 -6.29 26.51 24.90
N ASP A 875 -6.74 27.70 24.48
CA ASP A 875 -6.80 28.90 25.32
C ASP A 875 -7.76 28.74 26.51
N ALA A 876 -8.88 28.04 26.31
CA ALA A 876 -9.84 27.70 27.36
C ALA A 876 -9.35 26.58 28.30
N GLY A 877 -8.22 25.93 27.99
CA GLY A 877 -7.63 24.88 28.83
C GLY A 877 -8.45 23.59 28.89
N VAL A 878 -9.19 23.24 27.83
CA VAL A 878 -9.98 22.01 27.77
C VAL A 878 -9.06 20.80 27.63
N GLN A 879 -9.23 19.79 28.50
CA GLN A 879 -8.36 18.60 28.53
C GLN A 879 -8.96 17.36 27.86
N THR A 880 -10.30 17.27 27.84
CA THR A 880 -11.05 16.12 27.34
C THR A 880 -12.15 16.59 26.42
N ILE A 881 -12.28 15.97 25.24
CA ILE A 881 -13.36 16.28 24.30
C ILE A 881 -13.93 14.98 23.75
N LYS A 882 -15.26 14.81 23.79
CA LYS A 882 -15.92 13.70 23.13
C LYS A 882 -16.19 14.02 21.66
N VAL A 883 -15.52 13.30 20.78
CA VAL A 883 -15.64 13.45 19.32
C VAL A 883 -16.31 12.25 18.70
N ARG A 884 -16.98 12.46 17.58
CA ARG A 884 -17.51 11.38 16.76
C ARG A 884 -16.35 10.56 16.18
N SER A 885 -16.61 9.28 15.95
CA SER A 885 -15.61 8.33 15.47
C SER A 885 -16.19 7.42 14.40
N THR A 886 -15.34 6.95 13.50
CA THR A 886 -15.71 5.94 12.50
C THR A 886 -16.11 4.61 13.15
N ILE A 887 -15.65 4.33 14.37
CA ILE A 887 -15.99 3.11 15.13
C ILE A 887 -17.39 3.20 15.74
N SER A 888 -17.81 4.38 16.21
CA SER A 888 -19.14 4.60 16.77
C SER A 888 -20.21 4.92 15.72
N CYS A 889 -19.87 4.78 14.43
CA CYS A 889 -20.78 5.07 13.34
C CYS A 889 -21.84 3.96 13.19
N GLU A 890 -23.11 4.35 13.17
CA GLU A 890 -24.26 3.44 13.06
C GLU A 890 -24.72 3.19 11.61
N SER A 891 -23.90 3.61 10.64
CA SER A 891 -24.20 3.40 9.22
C SER A 891 -24.10 1.91 8.87
N ALA A 892 -25.09 1.38 8.13
CA ALA A 892 -25.15 -0.05 7.81
C ALA A 892 -24.05 -0.48 6.82
N PHE A 893 -23.75 0.37 5.83
CA PHE A 893 -22.72 0.15 4.83
C PHE A 893 -21.90 1.43 4.66
N GLY A 894 -20.62 1.38 5.02
CA GLY A 894 -19.73 2.53 4.96
C GLY A 894 -19.74 3.36 6.25
N VAL A 895 -19.43 4.65 6.12
CA VAL A 895 -19.30 5.60 7.24
C VAL A 895 -19.98 6.91 6.86
N CYS A 896 -20.55 7.62 7.83
CA CYS A 896 -21.11 8.95 7.59
C CYS A 896 -20.03 10.04 7.59
N SER A 897 -20.28 11.13 6.86
CA SER A 897 -19.34 12.25 6.71
C SER A 897 -18.99 12.89 8.06
N ARG A 898 -19.95 13.02 8.99
CA ARG A 898 -19.72 13.59 10.33
C ARG A 898 -18.90 12.70 11.26
N CYS A 899 -19.02 11.37 11.15
CA CYS A 899 -18.20 10.46 11.96
C CYS A 899 -16.75 10.38 11.50
N TYR A 900 -16.49 10.66 10.21
CA TYR A 900 -15.13 10.79 9.68
C TYR A 900 -14.54 12.19 9.93
N GLY A 901 -15.30 13.24 9.59
CA GLY A 901 -14.89 14.64 9.73
C GLY A 901 -14.27 15.20 8.45
N ARG A 902 -13.12 15.86 8.60
CA ARG A 902 -12.40 16.58 7.53
C ARG A 902 -11.62 15.61 6.64
N ASP A 903 -11.69 15.80 5.33
CA ASP A 903 -10.74 15.21 4.40
C ASP A 903 -9.39 15.93 4.54
N LEU A 904 -8.38 15.23 5.03
CA LEU A 904 -7.04 15.78 5.24
C LEU A 904 -6.33 16.14 3.92
N ALA A 905 -6.69 15.51 2.80
CA ALA A 905 -6.06 15.78 1.51
C ALA A 905 -6.52 17.11 0.89
N ARG A 906 -7.75 17.54 1.17
CA ARG A 906 -8.36 18.75 0.59
C ARG A 906 -8.69 19.83 1.62
N GLY A 907 -8.80 19.47 2.89
CA GLY A 907 -9.02 20.41 3.99
C GLY A 907 -10.47 20.89 4.15
N HIS A 908 -11.46 20.24 3.52
CA HIS A 908 -12.89 20.47 3.75
C HIS A 908 -13.56 19.22 4.34
N LEU A 909 -14.84 19.29 4.73
CA LEU A 909 -15.60 18.12 5.16
C LEU A 909 -15.58 17.04 4.08
N VAL A 910 -15.44 15.76 4.45
CA VAL A 910 -15.36 14.68 3.47
C VAL A 910 -16.61 14.59 2.59
N ASN A 911 -16.40 14.34 1.30
CA ASN A 911 -17.48 14.23 0.32
C ASN A 911 -18.09 12.83 0.31
N ILE A 912 -19.38 12.74 -0.06
CA ILE A 912 -20.06 11.46 -0.32
C ILE A 912 -19.37 10.77 -1.51
N GLY A 913 -19.10 9.48 -1.36
CA GLY A 913 -18.40 8.65 -2.35
C GLY A 913 -16.89 8.55 -2.16
N GLU A 914 -16.28 9.26 -1.22
CA GLU A 914 -14.83 9.16 -0.97
C GLU A 914 -14.49 7.79 -0.33
N ALA A 915 -13.52 7.09 -0.91
CA ALA A 915 -13.09 5.76 -0.47
C ALA A 915 -12.09 5.82 0.70
N VAL A 916 -12.58 6.27 1.87
CA VAL A 916 -11.77 6.50 3.07
C VAL A 916 -11.01 5.27 3.56
N GLY A 917 -11.55 4.06 3.38
CA GLY A 917 -10.87 2.84 3.79
C GLY A 917 -9.59 2.54 2.99
N VAL A 918 -9.59 2.82 1.69
CA VAL A 918 -8.39 2.70 0.84
C VAL A 918 -7.38 3.77 1.21
N ILE A 919 -7.82 5.01 1.45
CA ILE A 919 -6.95 6.12 1.87
C ILE A 919 -6.28 5.79 3.21
N ALA A 920 -7.03 5.25 4.19
CA ALA A 920 -6.49 4.85 5.48
C ALA A 920 -5.46 3.71 5.35
N ALA A 921 -5.76 2.68 4.56
CA ALA A 921 -4.85 1.57 4.33
C ALA A 921 -3.52 2.02 3.69
N GLN A 922 -3.59 2.95 2.72
CA GLN A 922 -2.40 3.54 2.11
C GLN A 922 -1.62 4.43 3.09
N SER A 923 -2.32 5.24 3.88
CA SER A 923 -1.70 6.16 4.85
C SER A 923 -0.97 5.43 5.99
N ILE A 924 -1.31 4.16 6.24
CA ILE A 924 -0.58 3.28 7.17
C ILE A 924 0.55 2.53 6.44
N GLY A 925 0.24 1.99 5.25
CA GLY A 925 1.14 1.11 4.50
C GLY A 925 2.37 1.81 3.94
N GLU A 926 2.19 3.04 3.45
CA GLU A 926 3.26 3.81 2.82
C GLU A 926 4.35 4.24 3.83
N PRO A 927 4.01 4.86 4.98
CA PRO A 927 5.03 5.20 5.98
C PRO A 927 5.71 3.96 6.56
N GLY A 928 4.97 2.86 6.76
CA GLY A 928 5.56 1.60 7.21
C GLY A 928 6.60 1.05 6.23
N THR A 929 6.36 1.20 4.93
CA THR A 929 7.33 0.83 3.89
C THR A 929 8.52 1.81 3.87
N GLN A 930 8.28 3.11 3.99
CA GLN A 930 9.36 4.11 4.04
C GLN A 930 10.27 3.94 5.26
N LEU A 931 9.72 3.71 6.45
CA LEU A 931 10.48 3.49 7.68
C LEU A 931 11.38 2.25 7.55
N THR A 932 10.86 1.17 6.97
CA THR A 932 11.68 -0.02 6.72
C THR A 932 12.80 0.19 5.69
N MET A 933 12.70 1.19 4.81
CA MET A 933 13.82 1.58 3.93
C MET A 933 14.79 2.52 4.65
N ARG A 934 14.31 3.65 5.20
CA ARG A 934 15.16 4.72 5.76
C ARG A 934 15.95 4.31 7.01
N THR A 935 15.33 3.59 7.94
CA THR A 935 15.96 3.27 9.23
C THR A 935 17.13 2.30 9.09
N PHE A 936 17.11 1.44 8.07
CA PHE A 936 18.12 0.39 7.90
C PHE A 936 19.29 0.80 6.99
N HIS A 937 19.12 1.82 6.13
CA HIS A 937 20.24 2.45 5.43
C HIS A 937 21.24 3.14 6.39
N ILE A 938 20.76 3.56 7.56
CA ILE A 938 21.58 4.16 8.63
C ILE A 938 22.16 3.08 9.56
N GLY A 939 21.73 1.81 9.42
CA GLY A 939 22.06 0.66 10.28
C GLY A 939 23.54 0.26 10.37
N GLY A 940 24.45 1.01 9.75
CA GLY A 940 25.87 0.94 10.04
C GLY A 940 26.21 1.50 11.43
N ALA A 941 25.59 2.61 11.85
CA ALA A 941 25.90 3.28 13.11
C ALA A 941 24.79 3.08 14.14
N ALA A 942 25.12 2.50 15.29
CA ALA A 942 24.20 2.39 16.42
C ALA A 942 24.35 3.64 17.31
N SER A 943 23.25 4.37 17.51
CA SER A 943 23.13 5.36 18.58
C SER A 943 21.97 4.92 19.46
N ARG A 944 22.28 4.37 20.62
CA ARG A 944 21.29 4.19 21.68
C ARG A 944 21.16 5.56 22.35
N ALA A 945 19.96 6.14 22.37
CA ALA A 945 19.73 7.28 23.26
C ALA A 945 20.06 6.80 24.68
N ALA A 946 20.88 7.57 25.41
CA ALA A 946 21.16 7.28 26.81
C ALA A 946 19.84 7.03 27.55
N ALA A 947 19.79 6.02 28.42
CA ALA A 947 18.65 5.88 29.31
C ALA A 947 18.51 7.18 30.09
N VAL A 948 17.28 7.68 30.23
CA VAL A 948 17.02 8.89 31.02
C VAL A 948 17.31 8.52 32.48
N ASP A 949 18.49 8.86 32.96
CA ASP A 949 18.98 8.50 34.29
C ASP A 949 18.31 9.33 35.41
N ASN A 950 17.57 10.39 35.06
CA ASN A 950 16.86 11.24 36.02
C ASN A 950 15.51 11.77 35.50
N ILE A 951 14.52 11.83 36.38
CA ILE A 951 13.22 12.47 36.10
C ILE A 951 13.24 13.82 36.80
N THR A 952 13.06 14.91 36.04
CA THR A 952 12.96 16.27 36.58
C THR A 952 11.58 16.83 36.27
N VAL A 953 10.90 17.29 37.32
CA VAL A 953 9.59 17.95 37.21
C VAL A 953 9.78 19.30 36.53
N LYS A 954 9.00 19.61 35.49
CA LYS A 954 9.16 20.83 34.68
C LYS A 954 8.21 21.93 35.11
N THR A 955 7.11 21.59 35.77
CA THR A 955 6.08 22.54 36.23
C THR A 955 5.89 22.54 37.74
N THR A 956 5.49 23.69 38.30
CA THR A 956 5.15 23.82 39.72
C THR A 956 3.81 23.17 40.02
N GLY A 957 3.74 22.36 41.09
CA GLY A 957 2.53 21.65 41.49
C GLY A 957 2.80 20.61 42.58
N SER A 958 1.76 20.14 43.25
CA SER A 958 1.90 19.16 44.33
C SER A 958 2.07 17.75 43.78
N VAL A 959 3.06 17.02 44.31
CA VAL A 959 3.37 15.64 43.92
C VAL A 959 2.37 14.66 44.54
N LYS A 960 1.82 13.74 43.75
CA LYS A 960 0.91 12.68 44.21
C LYS A 960 1.38 11.31 43.74
N PHE A 961 1.49 10.38 44.67
CA PHE A 961 1.89 9.00 44.40
C PHE A 961 0.68 8.13 44.02
N SER A 962 0.77 7.43 42.89
CA SER A 962 -0.27 6.51 42.40
C SER A 962 0.30 5.10 42.28
N ASN A 963 -0.28 4.14 43.00
CA ASN A 963 0.16 2.73 43.03
C ASN A 963 1.65 2.52 43.37
N LEU A 964 2.26 3.51 44.03
CA LEU A 964 3.66 3.52 44.40
C LEU A 964 3.81 3.08 45.87
N LYS A 965 4.65 2.06 46.12
CA LYS A 965 5.11 1.72 47.47
C LYS A 965 6.53 2.21 47.62
N SER A 966 6.82 3.06 48.61
CA SER A 966 8.16 3.57 48.88
C SER A 966 8.70 3.09 50.23
N VAL A 967 10.01 2.89 50.33
CA VAL A 967 10.72 2.61 51.58
C VAL A 967 11.76 3.71 51.79
N GLU A 968 11.85 4.22 53.02
CA GLU A 968 12.80 5.27 53.39
C GLU A 968 14.18 4.66 53.64
N HIS A 969 15.19 5.18 52.95
CA HIS A 969 16.58 4.77 53.10
C HIS A 969 17.28 5.62 54.18
N ALA A 970 18.36 5.14 54.79
CA ALA A 970 19.04 5.80 55.93
C ALA A 970 19.58 7.22 55.65
N ASN A 971 19.62 7.62 54.38
CA ASN A 971 20.03 8.94 53.88
C ASN A 971 18.85 9.91 53.69
N GLY A 972 17.63 9.55 54.09
CA GLY A 972 16.42 10.38 53.98
C GLY A 972 15.77 10.40 52.59
N SER A 973 16.25 9.58 51.65
CA SER A 973 15.64 9.42 50.32
C SER A 973 14.62 8.29 50.29
N LEU A 974 13.54 8.45 49.53
CA LEU A 974 12.50 7.43 49.36
C LEU A 974 12.85 6.52 48.18
N VAL A 975 12.75 5.20 48.32
CA VAL A 975 13.05 4.25 47.24
C VAL A 975 11.78 3.53 46.81
N ALA A 976 11.48 3.53 45.52
CA ALA A 976 10.32 2.84 44.95
C ALA A 976 10.49 1.31 45.01
N VAL A 977 9.54 0.60 45.61
CA VAL A 977 9.50 -0.87 45.75
C VAL A 977 8.37 -1.50 44.91
N SER A 978 7.64 -0.68 44.14
CA SER A 978 6.57 -1.13 43.24
C SER A 978 7.02 -1.05 41.78
N ARG A 979 6.74 -2.09 40.99
CA ARG A 979 7.03 -2.14 39.54
C ARG A 979 6.06 -1.31 38.68
N SER A 980 4.92 -0.92 39.24
CA SER A 980 3.85 -0.17 38.58
C SER A 980 3.57 1.17 39.29
N GLY A 981 4.56 1.69 40.01
CA GLY A 981 4.41 2.96 40.72
C GLY A 981 4.51 4.14 39.78
N GLU A 982 3.64 5.12 39.98
CA GLU A 982 3.57 6.34 39.18
C GLU A 982 3.58 7.56 40.11
N ILE A 983 4.17 8.66 39.65
CA ILE A 983 4.12 9.97 40.28
C ILE A 983 3.36 10.91 39.35
N SER A 984 2.30 11.53 39.85
CA SER A 984 1.58 12.59 39.16
C SER A 984 1.91 13.94 39.80
N VAL A 985 2.06 15.00 39.01
CA VAL A 985 2.15 16.38 39.51
C VAL A 985 0.79 17.03 39.32
N LEU A 986 0.18 17.50 40.42
CA LEU A 986 -1.14 18.15 40.44
C LEU A 986 -0.99 19.67 40.49
N ASP A 987 -1.90 20.41 39.86
CA ASP A 987 -2.00 21.86 40.06
C ASP A 987 -2.73 22.22 41.37
N ALA A 988 -2.83 23.53 41.66
CA ALA A 988 -3.52 24.05 42.86
C ALA A 988 -5.02 23.70 42.94
N HIS A 989 -5.64 23.26 41.84
CA HIS A 989 -7.02 22.80 41.74
C HIS A 989 -7.14 21.27 41.70
N GLY A 990 -6.04 20.53 41.95
CA GLY A 990 -6.04 19.07 42.03
C GLY A 990 -6.03 18.37 40.66
N ARG A 991 -5.70 19.07 39.57
CA ARG A 991 -5.66 18.50 38.20
C ARG A 991 -4.27 17.96 37.87
N GLU A 992 -4.18 16.77 37.29
CA GLU A 992 -2.91 16.17 36.84
C GLU A 992 -2.31 16.95 35.66
N ARG A 993 -1.09 17.48 35.84
CA ARG A 993 -0.30 18.17 34.81
C ARG A 993 0.75 17.27 34.18
N GLU A 994 1.46 16.51 35.00
CA GLU A 994 2.52 15.61 34.57
C GLU A 994 2.31 14.23 35.19
N ARG A 995 2.68 13.17 34.48
CA ARG A 995 2.64 11.80 34.99
C ARG A 995 3.90 11.05 34.60
N TYR A 996 4.60 10.55 35.60
CA TYR A 996 5.86 9.85 35.50
C TYR A 996 5.72 8.42 36.01
N LYS A 997 6.19 7.45 35.23
CA LYS A 997 6.27 6.07 35.67
C LYS A 997 7.64 5.81 36.28
N LEU A 998 7.67 5.29 37.51
CA LEU A 998 8.91 5.01 38.21
C LEU A 998 9.35 3.56 38.04
N PRO A 999 10.63 3.31 37.71
CA PRO A 999 11.19 1.96 37.78
C PRO A 999 11.34 1.51 39.24
N TYR A 1000 11.31 0.19 39.44
CA TYR A 1000 11.61 -0.41 40.73
C TYR A 1000 13.05 -0.06 41.16
N GLY A 1001 13.22 0.41 42.39
CA GLY A 1001 14.50 0.87 42.92
C GLY A 1001 14.81 2.34 42.62
N ALA A 1002 13.91 3.10 41.99
CA ALA A 1002 14.09 4.52 41.77
C ALA A 1002 14.16 5.30 43.08
N THR A 1003 15.18 6.16 43.22
CA THR A 1003 15.33 7.07 44.35
C THR A 1003 14.51 8.34 44.10
N ILE A 1004 13.65 8.69 45.04
CA ILE A 1004 12.69 9.78 45.00
C ILE A 1004 13.11 10.80 46.05
N THR A 1005 13.26 12.04 45.63
CA THR A 1005 13.71 13.16 46.48
C THR A 1005 12.56 13.95 47.12
N SER A 1006 11.32 13.80 46.62
CA SER A 1006 10.11 14.46 47.13
C SER A 1006 9.19 13.47 47.85
N LYS A 1007 8.44 13.93 48.85
CA LYS A 1007 7.41 13.15 49.56
C LYS A 1007 6.04 13.30 48.87
N ASP A 1008 5.13 12.39 49.20
CA ASP A 1008 3.74 12.47 48.75
C ASP A 1008 3.08 13.73 49.34
N GLY A 1009 2.55 14.60 48.48
CA GLY A 1009 1.96 15.89 48.87
C GLY A 1009 2.93 17.07 48.96
N ASP A 1010 4.23 16.89 48.67
CA ASP A 1010 5.18 18.01 48.58
C ASP A 1010 4.83 18.94 47.40
N ALA A 1011 4.96 20.25 47.62
CA ALA A 1011 4.55 21.32 46.69
C ALA A 1011 5.66 21.80 45.75
#